data_AF-A0AAE8U603-F1
#
_entry.id   AF-A0AAE8U603-F1
#
_cell.length_a   1.000
_cell.length_b   1.000
_cell.length_c   1.000
_cell.angle_alpha   90.00
_cell.angle_beta   90.00
_cell.angle_gamma   90.00
#
_symmetry.space_group_name_H-M   'P 1'
#
loop_
_entity.id
_entity.type
_entity.pdbx_description
1 polymer ?
#
loop_
_entity_poly.entity_id
_entity_poly.type
_entity_poly.pdbx_seq_one_letter_code
_entity_poly.pdbx_strand_id
1 'polypeptide(L)'
;MAHLESIIIPAHHTIWNGYSKRELRIEFAIPEKGTNEETGLFIFVPGFGGHVDSNVYKKMRSQFADLYNVVTVQCDYFGNRFMQGVSNFTFNDETSFLAKIFSEDEISQIQKDSSNLLPLLQNKEEEFPVYAKLDETLDEFADMSYMQAIDIITAIEAIKLILNKNDFHYNEQRIIGFGQSQGAYLLHLSNRLAPHLFSHIIDIAAWISPVYLEYTRCLYTQKLQVYFNYLASNIIEDREALTLHQLYKNFENSAFIYSAIGTTDNLVDVEDKKASLSKLHHVQFEIIDSAKVDNVIFKSTNHGMDADFIELVKYVLKMQPQHHNKNERELCYTVTSANTKIHVDYCNGLPLFQLEDGYVKVDVAPDELARQTNRNTKTLQDYSLKSRNIIAEMKQQQPTIDYIETKTGLPTIVLGGYLLHSKYDPKKEANKIAEKEFEEGYLHVLFGYGYGYLAQALKAKLEDAPLLVFEPAMSGIEKTMTVEGVTVISNKKLFQEQVRAYHDEYDTNMKLICSPNYDKLFPMEQRNVNLIVKESYLVDQMRRNTISFFSDIWQQNVRHNLQFLDGAESLNDLHKRYTQPVIVASGGPSLTKQLPLLKKIADQVVIIAAGSTIKSLLAAGIEPDYVLTIDGAPINYNLHFKDLEIGQTKLITALSSHYKITEKYKDNLYFYGMGIEDTILDYCEEKLGIKIPIMLNGGSCAHTALHVATFISSGPVALIGQDLAYTNNQTHAADNAGYIEIDENWLIRNYAYEVEGYNGDKVYTSLTFNSMRQQFEEIYEVLKDHHVIYNCTEGGSKIDGMPQKTFQDFCQEYVDLFQAKESQDASYEKQTVTLTQLKKFFEDELDVYRQLEHQLQRALTILREKKSNIQFTKPVLKKLDKIDEKLIELYDQVLLDSVIYLIILETRKDFKKGKNETLEQTYERVYNQSKALYEKLLVVFQKARRYTQEVLLEIEERGTHS
;
A
#
# COMPACT_ATOMS: atom_id res chain seq x y z
N MET A 1 -5.89 -16.58 -13.68
CA MET A 1 -5.25 -15.35 -14.16
C MET A 1 -4.19 -15.73 -15.16
N ALA A 2 -4.17 -15.04 -16.30
CA ALA A 2 -3.18 -15.14 -17.37
C ALA A 2 -1.73 -15.24 -16.86
N HIS A 3 -0.92 -16.03 -17.57
CA HIS A 3 0.47 -16.31 -17.21
C HIS A 3 1.37 -15.16 -17.65
N LEU A 4 1.98 -14.47 -16.68
CA LEU A 4 2.96 -13.42 -16.92
C LEU A 4 4.34 -14.05 -17.19
N GLU A 5 4.97 -13.63 -18.27
CA GLU A 5 6.29 -14.06 -18.72
C GLU A 5 7.17 -12.82 -18.95
N SER A 6 8.47 -12.96 -18.67
CA SER A 6 9.48 -11.90 -18.81
C SER A 6 10.67 -12.42 -19.61
N ILE A 7 11.06 -11.68 -20.64
CA ILE A 7 12.19 -12.03 -21.50
C ILE A 7 13.08 -10.82 -21.73
N ILE A 8 14.37 -11.09 -21.90
CA ILE A 8 15.35 -10.11 -22.34
C ILE A 8 15.93 -10.61 -23.66
N ILE A 9 15.84 -9.79 -24.69
CA ILE A 9 16.28 -10.11 -26.04
C ILE A 9 17.32 -9.08 -26.50
N PRO A 10 18.22 -9.42 -27.43
CA PRO A 10 19.04 -8.42 -28.09
C PRO A 10 18.15 -7.40 -28.81
N ALA A 11 18.34 -6.11 -28.53
CA ALA A 11 17.53 -5.04 -29.12
C ALA A 11 18.05 -4.65 -30.52
N HIS A 12 17.29 -3.78 -31.20
CA HIS A 12 17.79 -3.11 -32.40
C HIS A 12 19.01 -2.25 -32.06
N HIS A 13 20.00 -2.21 -32.94
CA HIS A 13 21.13 -1.29 -32.78
C HIS A 13 20.65 0.16 -32.83
N THR A 14 21.38 1.08 -32.24
CA THR A 14 21.00 2.49 -32.34
C THR A 14 21.12 2.96 -33.79
N ILE A 15 20.11 3.64 -34.29
CA ILE A 15 20.18 4.31 -35.61
C ILE A 15 21.09 5.54 -35.57
N TRP A 16 21.46 5.99 -34.37
CA TRP A 16 22.28 7.17 -34.14
C TRP A 16 23.77 6.88 -34.33
N ASN A 17 24.32 5.84 -33.69
CA ASN A 17 25.77 5.54 -33.76
C ASN A 17 26.08 4.07 -34.08
N GLY A 18 25.08 3.23 -34.35
CA GLY A 18 25.26 1.81 -34.66
C GLY A 18 25.58 0.93 -33.44
N TYR A 19 25.46 1.45 -32.22
CA TYR A 19 25.72 0.68 -31.01
C TYR A 19 24.78 -0.52 -30.91
N SER A 20 25.35 -1.73 -30.85
CA SER A 20 24.62 -2.97 -31.11
C SER A 20 24.54 -3.94 -29.93
N LYS A 21 25.08 -3.57 -28.76
CA LYS A 21 25.05 -4.39 -27.53
C LYS A 21 23.87 -4.02 -26.61
N ARG A 22 22.77 -3.58 -27.20
CA ARG A 22 21.54 -3.22 -26.48
C ARG A 22 20.72 -4.45 -26.14
N GLU A 23 20.03 -4.39 -25.01
CA GLU A 23 19.05 -5.38 -24.58
C GLU A 23 17.67 -4.74 -24.51
N LEU A 24 16.63 -5.50 -24.86
CA LEU A 24 15.23 -5.12 -24.79
C LEU A 24 14.51 -6.09 -23.87
N ARG A 25 14.03 -5.58 -22.73
CA ARG A 25 13.17 -6.33 -21.82
C ARG A 25 11.73 -6.25 -22.29
N ILE A 26 11.09 -7.40 -22.42
CA ILE A 26 9.69 -7.55 -22.83
C ILE A 26 8.96 -8.35 -21.73
N GLU A 27 7.85 -7.79 -21.27
CA GLU A 27 6.89 -8.47 -20.39
C GLU A 27 5.64 -8.78 -21.22
N PHE A 28 5.14 -10.01 -21.14
CA PHE A 28 3.91 -10.39 -21.82
C PHE A 28 3.05 -11.31 -20.97
N ALA A 29 1.77 -11.40 -21.31
CA ALA A 29 0.84 -12.31 -20.66
C ALA A 29 0.04 -13.10 -21.69
N ILE A 30 -0.03 -14.41 -21.50
CA ILE A 30 -0.81 -15.33 -22.33
C ILE A 30 -2.13 -15.63 -21.59
N PRO A 31 -3.29 -15.60 -22.27
CA PRO A 31 -4.57 -15.97 -21.66
C PRO A 31 -4.52 -17.34 -20.97
N GLU A 32 -5.17 -17.47 -19.82
CA GLU A 32 -5.19 -18.71 -19.02
C GLU A 32 -5.80 -19.88 -19.80
N LYS A 33 -6.79 -19.60 -20.66
CA LYS A 33 -7.44 -20.59 -21.53
C LYS A 33 -6.58 -21.01 -22.72
N GLY A 34 -5.37 -20.48 -22.87
CA GLY A 34 -4.53 -20.64 -24.05
C GLY A 34 -4.91 -19.65 -25.16
N THR A 35 -4.36 -19.87 -26.35
CA THR A 35 -4.58 -19.02 -27.53
C THR A 35 -5.25 -19.80 -28.64
N ASN A 36 -5.95 -19.11 -29.54
CA ASN A 36 -6.65 -19.66 -30.69
C ASN A 36 -6.59 -18.68 -31.88
N GLU A 37 -7.17 -19.05 -33.01
CA GLU A 37 -7.19 -18.24 -34.24
C GLU A 37 -7.87 -16.86 -34.10
N GLU A 38 -8.58 -16.59 -33.01
CA GLU A 38 -9.20 -15.28 -32.71
C GLU A 38 -8.38 -14.45 -31.70
N THR A 39 -7.38 -15.06 -31.05
CA THR A 39 -6.55 -14.40 -30.05
C THR A 39 -5.73 -13.30 -30.71
N GLY A 40 -5.85 -12.05 -30.26
CA GLY A 40 -5.06 -10.93 -30.80
C GLY A 40 -3.76 -10.68 -30.03
N LEU A 41 -3.00 -9.66 -30.41
CA LEU A 41 -1.95 -9.06 -29.59
C LEU A 41 -2.40 -7.69 -29.09
N PHE A 42 -1.99 -7.34 -27.87
CA PHE A 42 -2.32 -6.06 -27.26
C PHE A 42 -1.07 -5.45 -26.62
N ILE A 43 -0.54 -4.35 -27.16
CA ILE A 43 0.63 -3.69 -26.59
C ILE A 43 0.23 -2.49 -25.73
N PHE A 44 0.79 -2.42 -24.53
CA PHE A 44 0.74 -1.24 -23.68
C PHE A 44 2.02 -0.42 -23.86
N VAL A 45 1.89 0.85 -24.24
CA VAL A 45 3.03 1.77 -24.33
C VAL A 45 2.90 2.83 -23.24
N PRO A 46 3.73 2.77 -22.19
CA PRO A 46 3.65 3.75 -21.11
C PRO A 46 3.95 5.16 -21.61
N GLY A 47 3.31 6.15 -20.98
CA GLY A 47 3.62 7.57 -21.16
C GLY A 47 4.90 7.98 -20.43
N PHE A 48 5.19 9.28 -20.48
CA PHE A 48 6.37 9.85 -19.85
C PHE A 48 6.40 9.58 -18.32
N GLY A 49 7.47 8.97 -17.81
CA GLY A 49 7.58 8.57 -16.39
C GLY A 49 6.83 7.27 -16.02
N GLY A 50 6.24 6.58 -16.99
CA GLY A 50 5.72 5.22 -16.81
C GLY A 50 6.81 4.16 -16.95
N HIS A 51 6.62 3.00 -16.32
CA HIS A 51 7.56 1.89 -16.42
C HIS A 51 6.85 0.52 -16.40
N VAL A 52 7.49 -0.47 -17.02
CA VAL A 52 6.94 -1.82 -17.23
C VAL A 52 6.64 -2.56 -15.91
N ASP A 53 7.36 -2.19 -14.84
CA ASP A 53 7.23 -2.77 -13.51
C ASP A 53 6.10 -2.19 -12.65
N SER A 54 5.38 -1.17 -13.11
CA SER A 54 4.30 -0.58 -12.32
C SER A 54 3.19 -1.60 -12.04
N ASN A 55 2.58 -1.50 -10.86
CA ASN A 55 1.50 -2.41 -10.46
C ASN A 55 0.27 -2.29 -11.38
N VAL A 56 0.01 -1.08 -11.90
CA VAL A 56 -1.09 -0.81 -12.84
C VAL A 56 -0.90 -1.60 -14.13
N TYR A 57 0.25 -1.47 -14.80
CA TYR A 57 0.51 -2.21 -16.04
C TYR A 57 0.61 -3.73 -15.82
N LYS A 58 1.16 -4.20 -14.69
CA LYS A 58 1.17 -5.63 -14.32
C LYS A 58 -0.25 -6.20 -14.22
N LYS A 59 -1.16 -5.47 -13.56
CA LYS A 59 -2.56 -5.84 -13.44
C LYS A 59 -3.26 -5.82 -14.80
N MET A 60 -3.08 -4.76 -15.59
CA MET A 60 -3.68 -4.62 -16.93
C MET A 60 -3.24 -5.75 -17.86
N ARG A 61 -1.94 -6.11 -17.92
CA ARG A 61 -1.45 -7.24 -18.72
C ARG A 61 -2.16 -8.55 -18.38
N SER A 62 -2.25 -8.90 -17.10
CA SER A 62 -2.91 -10.13 -16.69
C SER A 62 -4.42 -10.13 -16.95
N GLN A 63 -5.11 -9.03 -16.63
CA GLN A 63 -6.56 -8.94 -16.80
C GLN A 63 -6.99 -8.90 -18.27
N PHE A 64 -6.30 -8.12 -19.11
CA PHE A 64 -6.69 -7.92 -20.49
C PHE A 64 -6.48 -9.17 -21.33
N ALA A 65 -5.44 -9.94 -21.02
CA ALA A 65 -5.17 -11.19 -21.72
C ALA A 65 -6.38 -12.14 -21.66
N ASP A 66 -6.95 -12.32 -20.47
CA ASP A 66 -8.13 -13.14 -20.27
C ASP A 66 -9.42 -12.47 -20.77
N LEU A 67 -9.63 -11.18 -20.47
CA LEU A 67 -10.89 -10.47 -20.77
C LEU A 67 -11.12 -10.29 -22.27
N TYR A 68 -10.07 -10.00 -23.04
CA TYR A 68 -10.19 -9.64 -24.44
C TYR A 68 -9.65 -10.70 -25.40
N ASN A 69 -9.29 -11.89 -24.89
CA ASN A 69 -8.64 -12.96 -25.65
C ASN A 69 -7.45 -12.40 -26.46
N VAL A 70 -6.44 -11.88 -25.76
CA VAL A 70 -5.24 -11.30 -26.39
C VAL A 70 -3.97 -11.75 -25.67
N VAL A 71 -2.85 -11.82 -26.38
CA VAL A 71 -1.53 -11.83 -25.75
C VAL A 71 -1.15 -10.39 -25.48
N THR A 72 -1.08 -10.00 -24.20
CA THR A 72 -0.67 -8.63 -23.86
C THR A 72 0.85 -8.53 -23.88
N VAL A 73 1.39 -7.42 -24.37
CA VAL A 73 2.83 -7.16 -24.55
C VAL A 73 3.17 -5.78 -23.98
N GLN A 74 4.34 -5.64 -23.39
CA GLN A 74 4.93 -4.35 -23.02
C GLN A 74 6.46 -4.48 -23.02
N CYS A 75 7.16 -3.40 -23.34
CA CYS A 75 8.63 -3.39 -23.32
C CYS A 75 9.18 -2.17 -22.57
N ASP A 76 10.41 -2.31 -22.09
CA ASP A 76 11.20 -1.20 -21.55
C ASP A 76 11.97 -0.54 -22.71
N TYR A 77 11.31 0.38 -23.41
CA TYR A 77 11.84 0.99 -24.64
C TYR A 77 13.03 1.92 -24.38
N PHE A 78 13.80 2.21 -25.43
CA PHE A 78 15.03 2.99 -25.41
C PHE A 78 14.97 4.26 -24.55
N GLY A 79 15.91 4.39 -23.62
CA GLY A 79 16.05 5.60 -22.80
C GLY A 79 14.98 5.80 -21.73
N ASN A 80 14.07 4.84 -21.52
CA ASN A 80 12.96 4.98 -20.57
C ASN A 80 13.43 5.31 -19.13
N ARG A 81 14.61 4.82 -18.72
CA ARG A 81 15.19 5.09 -17.40
C ARG A 81 15.43 6.58 -17.13
N PHE A 82 15.74 7.36 -18.16
CA PHE A 82 16.01 8.80 -18.05
C PHE A 82 14.72 9.64 -18.00
N MET A 83 13.58 9.04 -18.32
CA MET A 83 12.27 9.67 -18.28
C MET A 83 11.62 9.57 -16.87
N GLN A 84 12.25 8.84 -15.95
CA GLN A 84 11.79 8.65 -14.56
C GLN A 84 12.26 9.78 -13.62
N GLY A 85 11.96 9.68 -12.32
CA GLY A 85 12.50 10.58 -11.30
C GLY A 85 14.01 10.37 -11.06
N VAL A 86 14.70 11.42 -10.63
CA VAL A 86 16.16 11.41 -10.44
C VAL A 86 16.51 11.86 -9.02
N SER A 87 17.52 11.24 -8.41
CA SER A 87 18.04 11.56 -7.07
C SER A 87 19.33 12.39 -7.09
N ASN A 88 19.99 12.51 -8.25
CA ASN A 88 21.25 13.22 -8.43
C ASN A 88 21.04 14.52 -9.22
N PHE A 89 21.56 15.62 -8.69
CA PHE A 89 21.34 16.94 -9.25
C PHE A 89 22.64 17.72 -9.44
N THR A 90 22.64 18.63 -10.41
CA THR A 90 23.66 19.66 -10.62
C THR A 90 23.06 21.04 -10.40
N PHE A 91 23.88 21.97 -9.92
CA PHE A 91 23.49 23.36 -9.72
C PHE A 91 23.83 24.18 -10.97
N ASN A 92 23.07 25.25 -11.21
CA ASN A 92 23.53 26.26 -12.16
C ASN A 92 24.77 26.96 -11.58
N ASP A 93 25.71 27.36 -12.42
CA ASP A 93 27.03 27.88 -12.02
C ASP A 93 27.00 29.25 -11.31
N GLU A 94 25.82 29.73 -10.90
CA GLU A 94 25.67 30.94 -10.11
C GLU A 94 25.98 30.66 -8.63
N THR A 95 27.28 30.57 -8.32
CA THR A 95 27.82 30.52 -6.94
C THR A 95 27.25 31.62 -6.05
N SER A 96 26.80 32.74 -6.64
CA SER A 96 26.14 33.86 -5.96
C SER A 96 24.74 33.57 -5.43
N PHE A 97 24.04 32.54 -5.90
CA PHE A 97 22.71 32.16 -5.41
C PHE A 97 22.79 31.18 -4.24
N LEU A 98 23.67 30.16 -4.35
CA LEU A 98 23.91 29.20 -3.27
C LEU A 98 24.42 29.87 -1.99
N ALA A 99 25.33 30.85 -2.12
CA ALA A 99 25.89 31.60 -1.00
C ALA A 99 24.89 32.51 -0.26
N LYS A 100 23.70 32.76 -0.82
CA LYS A 100 22.63 33.51 -0.14
C LYS A 100 21.81 32.63 0.80
N ILE A 101 21.75 31.33 0.51
CA ILE A 101 20.84 30.38 1.15
C ILE A 101 21.61 29.42 2.07
N PHE A 102 22.83 29.05 1.70
CA PHE A 102 23.67 28.10 2.41
C PHE A 102 25.01 28.73 2.84
N SER A 103 25.51 28.33 4.01
CA SER A 103 26.86 28.64 4.48
C SER A 103 27.92 27.94 3.63
N GLU A 104 29.17 28.42 3.68
CA GLU A 104 30.29 27.80 2.93
C GLU A 104 30.47 26.31 3.26
N ASP A 105 30.25 25.91 4.52
CA ASP A 105 30.31 24.51 4.95
C ASP A 105 29.16 23.67 4.38
N GLU A 106 27.94 24.22 4.33
CA GLU A 106 26.77 23.55 3.74
C GLU A 106 26.94 23.40 2.23
N ILE A 107 27.46 24.43 1.54
CA ILE A 107 27.76 24.37 0.10
C ILE A 107 28.79 23.28 -0.18
N SER A 108 29.84 23.18 0.63
CA SER A 108 30.85 22.13 0.52
C SER A 108 30.27 20.72 0.73
N GLN A 109 29.34 20.55 1.70
CA GLN A 109 28.64 19.28 1.93
C GLN A 109 27.72 18.89 0.76
N ILE A 110 26.99 19.85 0.21
CA ILE A 110 26.08 19.65 -0.93
C ILE A 110 26.86 19.31 -2.20
N GLN A 111 27.99 19.99 -2.46
CA GLN A 111 28.84 19.70 -3.64
C GLN A 111 29.50 18.33 -3.55
N LYS A 112 29.78 17.85 -2.33
CA LYS A 112 30.36 16.52 -2.11
C LYS A 112 29.33 15.41 -2.27
N ASP A 113 28.09 15.65 -1.85
CA ASP A 113 26.97 14.70 -1.94
C ASP A 113 25.64 15.45 -2.03
N SER A 114 24.98 15.37 -3.19
CA SER A 114 23.72 16.05 -3.48
C SER A 114 22.54 15.57 -2.65
N SER A 115 22.63 14.40 -2.00
CA SER A 115 21.59 13.89 -1.09
C SER A 115 21.43 14.73 0.18
N ASN A 116 22.47 15.50 0.55
CA ASN A 116 22.42 16.43 1.68
C ASN A 116 21.53 17.67 1.42
N LEU A 117 21.17 17.93 0.17
CA LEU A 117 20.40 19.11 -0.23
C LEU A 117 19.01 19.14 0.42
N LEU A 118 18.26 18.03 0.36
CA LEU A 118 16.90 17.93 0.89
C LEU A 118 16.83 18.13 2.42
N PRO A 119 17.68 17.46 3.23
CA PRO A 119 17.76 17.72 4.67
C PRO A 119 18.07 19.18 5.01
N LEU A 120 18.99 19.83 4.28
CA LEU A 120 19.39 21.22 4.53
C LEU A 120 18.29 22.24 4.13
N LEU A 121 17.39 21.86 3.22
CA LEU A 121 16.24 22.66 2.81
C LEU A 121 15.01 22.52 3.73
N GLN A 122 14.96 21.53 4.63
CA GLN A 122 13.79 21.30 5.49
C GLN A 122 13.44 22.55 6.33
N ASN A 123 14.45 23.29 6.79
CA ASN A 123 14.29 24.47 7.64
C ASN A 123 14.25 25.82 6.90
N LYS A 124 14.16 25.83 5.55
CA LYS A 124 14.20 27.05 4.74
C LYS A 124 12.89 27.23 3.96
N GLU A 125 12.35 28.44 3.86
CA GLU A 125 11.01 28.67 3.29
C GLU A 125 10.94 28.62 1.75
N GLU A 126 12.08 28.67 1.06
CA GLU A 126 12.14 28.88 -0.39
C GLU A 126 12.20 27.57 -1.20
N GLU A 127 11.58 27.57 -2.39
CA GLU A 127 11.78 26.53 -3.41
C GLU A 127 13.08 26.76 -4.18
N PHE A 128 13.77 25.66 -4.51
CA PHE A 128 15.14 25.72 -5.02
C PHE A 128 15.27 25.03 -6.39
N PRO A 129 15.72 25.74 -7.45
CA PRO A 129 15.91 25.16 -8.77
C PRO A 129 17.19 24.32 -8.87
N VAL A 130 17.08 23.11 -9.43
CA VAL A 130 18.20 22.19 -9.68
C VAL A 130 18.08 21.53 -11.05
N TYR A 131 19.19 21.10 -11.63
CA TYR A 131 19.18 20.35 -12.90
C TYR A 131 19.41 18.87 -12.64
N ALA A 132 18.60 18.00 -13.24
CA ALA A 132 18.81 16.56 -13.17
C ALA A 132 20.13 16.20 -13.86
N LYS A 133 20.99 15.43 -13.16
CA LYS A 133 22.20 14.88 -13.77
C LYS A 133 21.84 13.60 -14.51
N LEU A 134 21.66 13.69 -15.81
CA LEU A 134 21.36 12.56 -16.68
C LEU A 134 22.66 12.07 -17.32
N ASP A 135 23.07 10.83 -17.04
CA ASP A 135 24.25 10.19 -17.65
C ASP A 135 23.90 9.62 -19.04
N GLU A 136 23.32 10.46 -19.91
CA GLU A 136 22.90 10.10 -21.27
C GLU A 136 24.08 10.01 -22.24
N THR A 137 24.03 9.06 -23.17
CA THR A 137 25.03 8.89 -24.24
C THR A 137 24.32 8.55 -25.56
N LEU A 138 25.03 8.60 -26.69
CA LEU A 138 24.48 8.14 -27.97
C LEU A 138 24.13 6.63 -27.98
N ASP A 139 24.67 5.85 -27.05
CA ASP A 139 24.34 4.44 -26.87
C ASP A 139 22.98 4.26 -26.18
N GLU A 140 22.57 5.21 -25.33
CA GLU A 140 21.31 5.21 -24.59
C GLU A 140 20.96 6.60 -24.02
N PHE A 141 19.83 7.17 -24.47
CA PHE A 141 19.31 8.46 -24.00
C PHE A 141 17.78 8.54 -24.16
N ALA A 142 17.10 9.47 -23.49
CA ALA A 142 15.65 9.70 -23.65
C ALA A 142 15.32 10.26 -25.04
N ASP A 143 15.25 9.36 -26.02
CA ASP A 143 15.12 9.67 -27.44
C ASP A 143 13.80 10.35 -27.82
N MET A 144 12.69 9.93 -27.21
CA MET A 144 11.34 10.45 -27.49
C MET A 144 10.90 10.29 -28.96
N SER A 145 11.63 9.49 -29.76
CA SER A 145 11.50 9.43 -31.21
C SER A 145 11.63 8.00 -31.74
N TYR A 146 12.34 7.83 -32.86
CA TYR A 146 12.42 6.62 -33.66
C TYR A 146 12.92 5.40 -32.89
N MET A 147 13.92 5.52 -32.00
CA MET A 147 14.45 4.35 -31.29
C MET A 147 13.42 3.74 -30.34
N GLN A 148 12.60 4.57 -29.70
CA GLN A 148 11.51 4.08 -28.84
C GLN A 148 10.43 3.38 -29.67
N ALA A 149 10.05 3.95 -30.82
CA ALA A 149 9.09 3.35 -31.73
C ALA A 149 9.61 2.03 -32.35
N ILE A 150 10.90 1.94 -32.66
CA ILE A 150 11.58 0.74 -33.14
C ILE A 150 11.53 -0.37 -32.09
N ASP A 151 11.80 -0.07 -30.82
CA ASP A 151 11.73 -1.07 -29.75
C ASP A 151 10.30 -1.61 -29.55
N ILE A 152 9.28 -0.75 -29.68
CA ILE A 152 7.86 -1.15 -29.63
C ILE A 152 7.53 -2.13 -30.76
N ILE A 153 7.94 -1.83 -32.00
CA ILE A 153 7.74 -2.72 -33.15
C ILE A 153 8.51 -4.03 -32.95
N THR A 154 9.76 -3.94 -32.51
CA THR A 154 10.64 -5.09 -32.25
C THR A 154 10.02 -6.01 -31.19
N ALA A 155 9.42 -5.45 -30.14
CA ALA A 155 8.78 -6.24 -29.10
C ALA A 155 7.58 -7.05 -29.64
N ILE A 156 6.74 -6.44 -30.46
CA ILE A 156 5.60 -7.14 -31.08
C ILE A 156 6.10 -8.27 -31.99
N GLU A 157 7.03 -7.97 -32.90
CA GLU A 157 7.58 -8.98 -33.84
C GLU A 157 8.32 -10.11 -33.10
N ALA A 158 9.02 -9.81 -32.01
CA ALA A 158 9.67 -10.82 -31.20
C ALA A 158 8.66 -11.78 -30.55
N ILE A 159 7.56 -11.26 -30.00
CA ILE A 159 6.49 -12.09 -29.44
C ILE A 159 5.83 -12.93 -30.54
N LYS A 160 5.59 -12.39 -31.73
CA LYS A 160 5.09 -13.17 -32.88
C LYS A 160 6.00 -14.36 -33.19
N LEU A 161 7.32 -14.15 -33.25
CA LEU A 161 8.30 -15.22 -33.48
C LEU A 161 8.25 -16.30 -32.39
N ILE A 162 8.16 -15.89 -31.12
CA ILE A 162 8.08 -16.81 -29.96
C ILE A 162 6.79 -17.62 -29.98
N LEU A 163 5.65 -16.98 -30.25
CA LEU A 163 4.35 -17.66 -30.34
C LEU A 163 4.34 -18.69 -31.48
N ASN A 164 4.79 -18.28 -32.67
CA ASN A 164 4.90 -19.17 -33.83
C ASN A 164 5.81 -20.37 -33.55
N LYS A 165 6.92 -20.17 -32.84
CA LYS A 165 7.84 -21.26 -32.48
C LYS A 165 7.23 -22.27 -31.51
N ASN A 166 6.38 -21.82 -30.60
CA ASN A 166 5.80 -22.66 -29.55
C ASN A 166 4.39 -23.17 -29.93
N ASP A 167 4.06 -23.15 -31.22
CA ASP A 167 2.77 -23.62 -31.79
C ASP A 167 1.55 -22.94 -31.15
N PHE A 168 1.66 -21.65 -30.83
CA PHE A 168 0.54 -20.84 -30.37
C PHE A 168 -0.19 -20.24 -31.56
N HIS A 169 -1.47 -20.56 -31.70
CA HIS A 169 -2.36 -19.95 -32.70
C HIS A 169 -2.81 -18.56 -32.24
N TYR A 170 -2.80 -17.57 -33.15
CA TYR A 170 -3.28 -16.21 -32.90
C TYR A 170 -3.60 -15.50 -34.23
N ASN A 171 -4.41 -14.44 -34.16
CA ASN A 171 -4.79 -13.61 -35.27
C ASN A 171 -3.77 -12.48 -35.52
N GLU A 172 -2.92 -12.64 -36.54
CA GLU A 172 -1.94 -11.61 -36.94
C GLU A 172 -2.58 -10.30 -37.43
N GLN A 173 -3.87 -10.30 -37.77
CA GLN A 173 -4.61 -9.10 -38.20
C GLN A 173 -5.24 -8.35 -37.02
N ARG A 174 -5.08 -8.85 -35.78
CA ARG A 174 -5.66 -8.24 -34.57
C ARG A 174 -4.57 -7.80 -33.61
N ILE A 175 -3.89 -6.71 -33.95
CA ILE A 175 -2.87 -6.08 -33.10
C ILE A 175 -3.40 -4.74 -32.63
N ILE A 176 -3.51 -4.56 -31.31
CA ILE A 176 -4.09 -3.37 -30.67
C ILE A 176 -2.99 -2.64 -29.90
N GLY A 177 -2.79 -1.36 -30.20
CA GLY A 177 -1.90 -0.48 -29.45
C GLY A 177 -2.71 0.39 -28.49
N PHE A 178 -2.31 0.45 -27.23
CA PHE A 178 -2.84 1.38 -26.25
C PHE A 178 -1.72 2.24 -25.66
N GLY A 179 -1.92 3.55 -25.63
CA GLY A 179 -0.99 4.47 -25.00
C GLY A 179 -1.70 5.69 -24.42
N GLN A 180 -0.95 6.43 -23.60
CA GLN A 180 -1.35 7.73 -23.09
C GLN A 180 -0.19 8.71 -23.31
N SER A 181 -0.48 9.97 -23.65
CA SER A 181 0.51 11.03 -23.76
C SER A 181 1.64 10.63 -24.73
N GLN A 182 2.91 10.70 -24.31
CA GLN A 182 4.05 10.21 -25.11
C GLN A 182 3.87 8.77 -25.62
N GLY A 183 3.29 7.86 -24.83
CA GLY A 183 3.13 6.47 -25.23
C GLY A 183 2.14 6.30 -26.39
N ALA A 184 1.07 7.09 -26.41
CA ALA A 184 0.15 7.12 -27.56
C ALA A 184 0.80 7.77 -28.79
N TYR A 185 1.60 8.83 -28.61
CA TYR A 185 2.38 9.42 -29.70
C TYR A 185 3.34 8.39 -30.34
N LEU A 186 4.04 7.61 -29.51
CA LEU A 186 4.94 6.56 -29.99
C LEU A 186 4.20 5.48 -30.80
N LEU A 187 2.94 5.17 -30.48
CA LEU A 187 2.12 4.26 -31.30
C LEU A 187 1.82 4.83 -32.69
N HIS A 188 1.56 6.14 -32.82
CA HIS A 188 1.42 6.80 -34.12
C HIS A 188 2.73 6.73 -34.92
N LEU A 189 3.86 7.00 -34.27
CA LEU A 189 5.18 6.89 -34.90
C LEU A 189 5.49 5.43 -35.32
N SER A 190 5.20 4.45 -34.46
CA SER A 190 5.33 3.03 -34.79
C SER A 190 4.44 2.63 -35.97
N ASN A 191 3.22 3.16 -36.06
CA ASN A 191 2.32 2.91 -37.19
C ASN A 191 2.85 3.51 -38.50
N ARG A 192 3.55 4.64 -38.44
CA ARG A 192 4.22 5.23 -39.61
C ARG A 192 5.44 4.40 -40.04
N LEU A 193 6.22 3.90 -39.09
CA LEU A 193 7.41 3.08 -39.34
C LEU A 193 7.08 1.66 -39.81
N ALA A 194 6.00 1.08 -39.29
CA ALA A 194 5.48 -0.22 -39.68
C ALA A 194 4.03 -0.09 -40.18
N PRO A 195 3.83 0.40 -41.42
CA PRO A 195 2.52 0.44 -42.05
C PRO A 195 1.86 -0.94 -41.96
N HIS A 196 0.58 -0.97 -41.59
CA HIS A 196 -0.20 -2.20 -41.43
C HIS A 196 0.13 -3.06 -40.19
N LEU A 197 0.98 -2.61 -39.26
CA LEU A 197 1.20 -3.37 -38.02
C LEU A 197 -0.04 -3.36 -37.12
N PHE A 198 -0.64 -2.20 -36.89
CA PHE A 198 -1.77 -2.06 -35.98
C PHE A 198 -3.10 -2.23 -36.69
N SER A 199 -4.01 -2.99 -36.07
CA SER A 199 -5.43 -2.98 -36.41
C SER A 199 -6.16 -1.83 -35.72
N HIS A 200 -5.75 -1.51 -34.49
CA HIS A 200 -6.36 -0.48 -33.65
C HIS A 200 -5.28 0.28 -32.89
N ILE A 201 -5.44 1.60 -32.79
CA ILE A 201 -4.66 2.46 -31.90
C ILE A 201 -5.64 3.19 -31.00
N ILE A 202 -5.45 3.03 -29.69
CA ILE A 202 -6.19 3.75 -28.65
C ILE A 202 -5.24 4.82 -28.11
N ASP A 203 -5.51 6.05 -28.55
CA ASP A 203 -4.77 7.26 -28.26
C ASP A 203 -5.50 8.07 -27.18
N ILE A 204 -4.85 8.25 -26.03
CA ILE A 204 -5.31 9.14 -24.96
C ILE A 204 -4.34 10.29 -24.81
N ALA A 205 -4.76 11.47 -25.26
CA ALA A 205 -4.01 12.72 -25.19
C ALA A 205 -2.59 12.64 -25.78
N ALA A 206 -2.36 11.89 -26.87
CA ALA A 206 -1.04 11.87 -27.51
C ALA A 206 -0.60 13.27 -27.91
N TRP A 207 0.67 13.54 -27.63
CA TRP A 207 1.33 14.75 -28.08
C TRP A 207 1.27 14.90 -29.61
N ILE A 208 1.19 16.15 -30.07
CA ILE A 208 1.26 16.50 -31.49
C ILE A 208 2.70 16.38 -31.99
N SER A 209 3.67 16.68 -31.13
CA SER A 209 5.10 16.51 -31.35
C SER A 209 5.77 16.20 -30.01
N PRO A 210 6.98 15.60 -29.99
CA PRO A 210 7.73 15.37 -28.76
C PRO A 210 8.07 16.67 -28.02
N VAL A 211 7.25 17.05 -27.03
CA VAL A 211 7.28 18.37 -26.38
C VAL A 211 8.65 18.70 -25.80
N TYR A 212 9.36 17.73 -25.21
CA TYR A 212 10.64 17.99 -24.57
C TYR A 212 11.85 18.00 -25.51
N LEU A 213 11.64 17.91 -26.83
CA LEU A 213 12.66 18.33 -27.80
C LEU A 213 12.73 19.85 -27.89
N GLU A 214 11.62 20.55 -27.62
CA GLU A 214 11.49 22.00 -27.72
C GLU A 214 11.53 22.71 -26.37
N TYR A 215 11.06 22.04 -25.31
CA TYR A 215 10.94 22.63 -23.97
C TYR A 215 11.69 21.82 -22.90
N THR A 216 12.30 22.52 -21.93
CA THR A 216 12.88 21.87 -20.75
C THR A 216 11.78 21.35 -19.84
N ARG A 217 11.81 20.05 -19.51
CA ARG A 217 10.90 19.47 -18.52
C ARG A 217 11.27 19.98 -17.13
N CYS A 218 10.28 20.42 -16.35
CA CYS A 218 10.44 20.80 -14.94
C CYS A 218 9.49 19.97 -14.07
N LEU A 219 10.00 19.37 -12.99
CA LEU A 219 9.21 18.67 -11.97
C LEU A 219 9.34 19.37 -10.63
N TYR A 220 8.21 19.52 -9.94
CA TYR A 220 8.16 20.05 -8.58
C TYR A 220 8.16 18.89 -7.59
N THR A 221 9.17 18.78 -6.74
CA THR A 221 9.26 17.73 -5.72
C THR A 221 9.65 18.33 -4.37
N GLN A 222 8.77 18.22 -3.37
CA GLN A 222 8.97 18.86 -2.06
C GLN A 222 9.24 20.38 -2.21
N LYS A 223 10.47 20.84 -1.97
CA LYS A 223 10.95 22.23 -2.16
C LYS A 223 11.90 22.37 -3.36
N LEU A 224 11.96 21.40 -4.28
CA LEU A 224 12.85 21.44 -5.44
C LEU A 224 12.06 21.64 -6.73
N GLN A 225 12.63 22.46 -7.63
CA GLN A 225 12.23 22.57 -9.04
C GLN A 225 13.30 21.90 -9.89
N VAL A 226 13.04 20.69 -10.36
CA VAL A 226 14.02 19.84 -11.06
C VAL A 226 13.87 19.99 -12.57
N TYR A 227 14.87 20.58 -13.22
CA TYR A 227 14.94 20.79 -14.66
C TYR A 227 15.68 19.64 -15.35
N PHE A 228 15.14 19.11 -16.45
CA PHE A 228 15.74 18.01 -17.22
C PHE A 228 16.19 18.50 -18.59
N ASN A 229 17.49 18.35 -18.87
CA ASN A 229 18.08 18.67 -20.17
C ASN A 229 18.40 17.36 -20.90
N TYR A 230 17.48 16.92 -21.77
CA TYR A 230 17.63 15.69 -22.52
C TYR A 230 18.54 15.87 -23.73
N LEU A 231 19.44 14.92 -23.96
CA LEU A 231 20.37 14.90 -25.09
C LEU A 231 19.65 14.90 -26.44
N ALA A 232 18.44 14.32 -26.50
CA ALA A 232 17.62 14.25 -27.71
C ALA A 232 17.35 15.63 -28.34
N SER A 233 17.18 16.69 -27.53
CA SER A 233 16.93 18.04 -28.06
C SER A 233 18.08 18.57 -28.92
N ASN A 234 19.29 18.05 -28.72
CA ASN A 234 20.50 18.45 -29.44
C ASN A 234 20.85 17.51 -30.61
N ILE A 235 20.31 16.29 -30.61
CA ILE A 235 20.58 15.29 -31.65
C ILE A 235 19.54 15.39 -32.77
N ILE A 236 18.28 15.58 -32.43
CA ILE A 236 17.16 15.49 -33.37
C ILE A 236 16.91 16.87 -33.98
N GLU A 237 17.46 17.10 -35.17
CA GLU A 237 17.32 18.37 -35.90
C GLU A 237 16.00 18.47 -36.70
N ASP A 238 15.56 17.38 -37.36
CA ASP A 238 14.32 17.38 -38.18
C ASP A 238 13.09 17.10 -37.30
N ARG A 239 12.80 18.04 -36.40
CA ARG A 239 11.66 17.95 -35.48
C ARG A 239 10.32 17.96 -36.21
N GLU A 240 10.28 18.56 -37.41
CA GLU A 240 9.08 18.59 -38.24
C GLU A 240 8.64 17.18 -38.64
N ALA A 241 9.59 16.29 -38.95
CA ALA A 241 9.33 14.88 -39.29
C ALA A 241 8.61 14.10 -38.19
N LEU A 242 8.70 14.55 -36.94
CA LEU A 242 8.12 13.94 -35.75
C LEU A 242 6.74 14.52 -35.38
N THR A 243 6.22 15.48 -36.13
CA THR A 243 4.86 16.00 -35.88
C THR A 243 3.81 15.01 -36.40
N LEU A 244 2.70 14.84 -35.67
CA LEU A 244 1.58 13.98 -36.11
C LEU A 244 1.08 14.37 -37.51
N HIS A 245 1.09 15.66 -37.84
CA HIS A 245 0.74 16.15 -39.17
C HIS A 245 1.64 15.55 -40.26
N GLN A 246 2.97 15.55 -40.07
CA GLN A 246 3.91 15.00 -41.05
C GLN A 246 3.92 13.48 -41.06
N LEU A 247 3.77 12.83 -39.90
CA LEU A 247 3.69 11.37 -39.81
C LEU A 247 2.56 10.80 -40.69
N TYR A 248 1.45 11.53 -40.79
CA TYR A 248 0.29 11.12 -41.58
C TYR A 248 0.19 11.78 -42.96
N LYS A 249 1.12 12.67 -43.31
CA LYS A 249 1.16 13.30 -44.63
C LYS A 249 1.56 12.27 -45.69
N ASN A 250 0.72 12.13 -46.72
CA ASN A 250 0.90 11.14 -47.78
C ASN A 250 1.04 9.70 -47.25
N PHE A 251 0.43 9.39 -46.11
CA PHE A 251 0.42 8.06 -45.51
C PHE A 251 -1.01 7.53 -45.47
N GLU A 252 -1.27 6.43 -46.16
CA GLU A 252 -2.57 5.75 -46.12
C GLU A 252 -2.66 4.89 -44.86
N ASN A 253 -3.24 5.46 -43.80
CA ASN A 253 -3.43 4.76 -42.53
C ASN A 253 -4.45 3.62 -42.65
N SER A 254 -4.05 2.42 -42.24
CA SER A 254 -4.87 1.21 -42.20
C SER A 254 -5.33 0.80 -40.80
N ALA A 255 -4.90 1.50 -39.75
CA ALA A 255 -5.35 1.24 -38.39
C ALA A 255 -6.63 2.03 -38.07
N PHE A 256 -7.58 1.44 -37.35
CA PHE A 256 -8.63 2.23 -36.71
C PHE A 256 -8.04 3.01 -35.54
N ILE A 257 -8.21 4.33 -35.52
CA ILE A 257 -7.67 5.17 -34.44
C ILE A 257 -8.82 5.71 -33.61
N TYR A 258 -8.88 5.34 -32.35
CA TYR A 258 -9.68 6.04 -31.35
C TYR A 258 -8.77 7.04 -30.66
N SER A 259 -9.07 8.34 -30.74
CA SER A 259 -8.29 9.40 -30.12
C SER A 259 -9.20 10.26 -29.26
N ALA A 260 -8.85 10.43 -27.98
CA ALA A 260 -9.60 11.30 -27.06
C ALA A 260 -8.68 12.35 -26.42
N ILE A 261 -9.19 13.57 -26.29
CA ILE A 261 -8.50 14.71 -25.67
C ILE A 261 -9.48 15.57 -24.86
N GLY A 262 -9.04 16.07 -23.72
CA GLY A 262 -9.84 16.89 -22.82
C GLY A 262 -9.82 18.38 -23.21
N THR A 263 -10.91 19.10 -22.95
CA THR A 263 -11.00 20.54 -23.29
C THR A 263 -10.09 21.45 -22.46
N THR A 264 -9.57 20.97 -21.34
CA THR A 264 -8.65 21.72 -20.47
C THR A 264 -7.25 21.09 -20.46
N ASP A 265 -6.90 20.33 -21.50
CA ASP A 265 -5.54 19.86 -21.71
C ASP A 265 -4.63 21.08 -21.95
N ASN A 266 -3.63 21.25 -21.09
CA ASN A 266 -2.67 22.35 -21.12
C ASN A 266 -1.32 21.95 -21.75
N LEU A 267 -1.19 20.69 -22.19
CA LEU A 267 0.01 20.16 -22.83
C LEU A 267 -0.19 19.95 -24.33
N VAL A 268 -1.42 19.72 -24.77
CA VAL A 268 -1.76 19.47 -26.18
C VAL A 268 -2.92 20.36 -26.60
N ASP A 269 -2.72 21.15 -27.66
CA ASP A 269 -3.79 21.97 -28.23
C ASP A 269 -4.84 21.10 -28.94
N VAL A 270 -6.11 21.27 -28.54
CA VAL A 270 -7.23 20.45 -29.01
C VAL A 270 -7.51 20.67 -30.50
N GLU A 271 -7.40 21.90 -30.99
CA GLU A 271 -7.70 22.22 -32.39
C GLU A 271 -6.57 21.75 -33.30
N ASP A 272 -5.31 21.86 -32.89
CA ASP A 272 -4.17 21.32 -33.63
C ASP A 272 -4.20 19.78 -33.68
N LYS A 273 -4.57 19.13 -32.58
CA LYS A 273 -4.76 17.67 -32.52
C LYS A 273 -5.87 17.22 -33.47
N LYS A 274 -7.01 17.90 -33.41
CA LYS A 274 -8.15 17.66 -34.31
C LYS A 274 -7.77 17.88 -35.77
N ALA A 275 -7.07 18.97 -36.09
CA ALA A 275 -6.61 19.27 -37.44
C ALA A 275 -5.68 18.18 -37.97
N SER A 276 -4.76 17.69 -37.12
CA SER A 276 -3.81 16.63 -37.47
C SER A 276 -4.48 15.29 -37.81
N LEU A 277 -5.57 14.95 -37.13
CA LEU A 277 -6.27 13.67 -37.33
C LEU A 277 -7.47 13.75 -38.29
N SER A 278 -8.05 14.94 -38.52
CA SER A 278 -9.27 15.13 -39.33
C SER A 278 -9.19 14.64 -40.79
N LYS A 279 -7.96 14.53 -41.32
CA LYS A 279 -7.71 14.10 -42.72
C LYS A 279 -7.55 12.60 -42.87
N LEU A 280 -7.54 11.85 -41.76
CA LEU A 280 -7.35 10.41 -41.76
C LEU A 280 -8.66 9.67 -41.94
N HIS A 281 -8.60 8.58 -42.72
CA HIS A 281 -9.68 7.60 -42.77
C HIS A 281 -9.63 6.72 -41.52
N HIS A 282 -10.81 6.26 -41.07
CA HIS A 282 -10.96 5.36 -39.91
C HIS A 282 -10.51 5.92 -38.56
N VAL A 283 -10.78 7.21 -38.30
CA VAL A 283 -10.51 7.85 -37.01
C VAL A 283 -11.81 8.24 -36.31
N GLN A 284 -11.93 7.84 -35.04
CA GLN A 284 -12.92 8.35 -34.09
C GLN A 284 -12.21 9.32 -33.17
N PHE A 285 -12.49 10.62 -33.31
CA PHE A 285 -11.91 11.67 -32.49
C PHE A 285 -12.94 12.23 -31.51
N GLU A 286 -12.66 12.13 -30.21
CA GLU A 286 -13.53 12.60 -29.14
C GLU A 286 -12.89 13.74 -28.35
N ILE A 287 -13.51 14.92 -28.42
CA ILE A 287 -13.24 16.00 -27.48
C ILE A 287 -14.09 15.73 -26.24
N ILE A 288 -13.44 15.63 -25.08
CA ILE A 288 -14.06 15.39 -23.78
C ILE A 288 -14.18 16.73 -23.06
N ASP A 289 -15.38 17.29 -23.11
CA ASP A 289 -15.79 18.45 -22.34
C ASP A 289 -16.49 18.01 -21.04
N SER A 290 -16.89 18.97 -20.22
CA SER A 290 -17.56 18.68 -18.95
C SER A 290 -18.87 17.89 -19.11
N ALA A 291 -19.52 17.91 -20.29
CA ALA A 291 -20.74 17.15 -20.54
C ALA A 291 -20.45 15.68 -20.87
N LYS A 292 -19.23 15.35 -21.31
CA LYS A 292 -18.77 13.99 -21.61
C LYS A 292 -17.92 13.37 -20.50
N VAL A 293 -17.70 14.10 -19.40
CA VAL A 293 -17.18 13.53 -18.16
C VAL A 293 -18.28 12.67 -17.55
N ASP A 294 -18.14 11.35 -17.70
CA ASP A 294 -19.11 10.36 -17.22
C ASP A 294 -18.73 9.80 -15.83
N ASN A 295 -17.57 10.18 -15.30
CA ASN A 295 -16.99 9.68 -14.05
C ASN A 295 -16.82 8.14 -14.03
N VAL A 296 -16.75 7.53 -15.20
CA VAL A 296 -16.53 6.08 -15.40
C VAL A 296 -15.38 5.86 -16.36
N ILE A 297 -15.49 6.35 -17.60
CA ILE A 297 -14.43 6.31 -18.62
C ILE A 297 -13.57 7.56 -18.53
N PHE A 298 -14.19 8.74 -18.48
CA PHE A 298 -13.52 10.03 -18.40
C PHE A 298 -14.02 10.80 -17.18
N LYS A 299 -13.08 11.32 -16.37
CA LYS A 299 -13.37 11.84 -15.02
C LYS A 299 -12.95 13.29 -14.86
N SER A 300 -12.24 13.80 -15.85
CA SER A 300 -11.90 15.21 -15.96
C SER A 300 -11.70 15.56 -17.44
N THR A 301 -11.48 16.85 -17.68
CA THR A 301 -11.15 17.39 -19.00
C THR A 301 -9.67 17.74 -19.14
N ASN A 302 -8.83 17.37 -18.18
CA ASN A 302 -7.39 17.69 -18.16
C ASN A 302 -6.59 16.75 -19.10
N HIS A 303 -5.27 16.90 -19.13
CA HIS A 303 -4.40 16.00 -19.90
C HIS A 303 -4.53 14.56 -19.39
N GLY A 304 -4.96 13.65 -20.27
CA GLY A 304 -5.25 12.26 -19.91
C GLY A 304 -6.66 12.02 -19.34
N MET A 305 -7.42 13.09 -19.07
CA MET A 305 -8.85 13.09 -18.68
C MET A 305 -9.18 12.22 -17.46
N ASP A 306 -8.16 11.93 -16.64
CA ASP A 306 -8.18 10.95 -15.55
C ASP A 306 -8.84 9.62 -15.97
N ALA A 307 -8.65 9.21 -17.23
CA ALA A 307 -9.42 8.16 -17.86
C ALA A 307 -9.21 6.79 -17.16
N ASP A 308 -10.29 6.03 -16.94
CA ASP A 308 -10.14 4.62 -16.56
C ASP A 308 -9.77 3.79 -17.79
N PHE A 309 -8.53 3.33 -17.85
CA PHE A 309 -8.02 2.62 -19.03
C PHE A 309 -8.73 1.29 -19.29
N ILE A 310 -9.30 0.64 -18.27
CA ILE A 310 -10.01 -0.63 -18.42
C ILE A 310 -11.37 -0.41 -19.06
N GLU A 311 -12.16 0.51 -18.50
CA GLU A 311 -13.50 0.83 -19.03
C GLU A 311 -13.41 1.54 -20.38
N LEU A 312 -12.40 2.38 -20.60
CA LEU A 312 -12.10 2.96 -21.90
C LEU A 312 -11.81 1.89 -22.95
N VAL A 313 -10.89 0.96 -22.69
CA VAL A 313 -10.55 -0.08 -23.67
C VAL A 313 -11.76 -0.98 -23.92
N LYS A 314 -12.55 -1.28 -22.89
CA LYS A 314 -13.82 -2.00 -23.03
C LYS A 314 -14.82 -1.25 -23.92
N TYR A 315 -14.95 0.05 -23.75
CA TYR A 315 -15.80 0.92 -24.57
C TYR A 315 -15.34 0.92 -26.03
N VAL A 316 -14.06 1.19 -26.26
CA VAL A 316 -13.46 1.24 -27.61
C VAL A 316 -13.55 -0.12 -28.32
N LEU A 317 -13.25 -1.23 -27.63
CA LEU A 317 -13.33 -2.57 -28.22
C LEU A 317 -14.78 -3.04 -28.46
N LYS A 318 -15.76 -2.51 -27.72
CA LYS A 318 -17.20 -2.76 -27.99
C LYS A 318 -17.71 -2.04 -29.22
N MET A 319 -17.08 -0.94 -29.65
CA MET A 319 -17.52 -0.20 -30.83
C MET A 319 -17.43 -1.03 -32.12
N GLN A 320 -16.66 -2.13 -32.13
CA GLN A 320 -16.45 -3.06 -33.24
C GLN A 320 -16.63 -2.45 -34.64
N PRO A 321 -15.81 -1.47 -35.05
CA PRO A 321 -15.72 -1.19 -36.48
C PRO A 321 -15.18 -2.47 -37.14
N GLN A 322 -15.92 -3.02 -38.13
CA GLN A 322 -15.40 -4.06 -39.01
C GLN A 322 -14.29 -3.44 -39.86
N HIS A 323 -13.07 -3.39 -39.31
CA HIS A 323 -11.89 -3.02 -40.06
C HIS A 323 -10.90 -4.17 -40.05
N HIS A 324 -10.81 -4.85 -41.20
CA HIS A 324 -9.79 -5.85 -41.45
C HIS A 324 -8.62 -5.15 -42.14
N ASN A 325 -7.50 -5.06 -41.44
CA ASN A 325 -6.27 -4.56 -42.03
C ASN A 325 -5.86 -5.50 -43.20
N LYS A 326 -5.57 -4.92 -44.37
CA LYS A 326 -5.10 -5.67 -45.53
C LYS A 326 -3.61 -5.96 -45.36
N ASN A 327 -3.29 -7.08 -44.71
CA ASN A 327 -1.93 -7.50 -44.37
C ASN A 327 -1.15 -8.14 -45.53
N GLU A 328 -1.09 -7.52 -46.72
CA GLU A 328 0.02 -7.87 -47.63
C GLU A 328 1.26 -7.09 -47.17
N ARG A 329 2.07 -7.74 -46.32
CA ARG A 329 3.28 -7.14 -45.74
C ARG A 329 4.33 -6.95 -46.83
N GLU A 330 4.62 -5.70 -47.17
CA GLU A 330 5.80 -5.36 -47.96
C GLU A 330 7.06 -5.65 -47.12
N LEU A 331 8.01 -6.42 -47.68
CA LEU A 331 9.20 -6.84 -46.95
C LEU A 331 10.27 -5.74 -46.87
N CYS A 332 10.35 -4.86 -47.86
CA CYS A 332 11.32 -3.77 -47.89
C CYS A 332 10.65 -2.49 -48.41
N TYR A 333 10.74 -1.40 -47.67
CA TYR A 333 10.17 -0.11 -48.08
C TYR A 333 10.90 1.06 -47.42
N THR A 334 10.65 2.27 -47.91
CA THR A 334 11.21 3.51 -47.35
C THR A 334 10.09 4.38 -46.80
N VAL A 335 10.21 4.75 -45.52
CA VAL A 335 9.33 5.72 -44.87
C VAL A 335 9.94 7.10 -45.04
N THR A 336 9.16 8.07 -45.52
CA THR A 336 9.59 9.47 -45.66
C THR A 336 8.68 10.38 -44.86
N SER A 337 9.24 11.19 -43.96
CA SER A 337 8.52 12.21 -43.18
C SER A 337 9.36 13.48 -43.15
N ALA A 338 8.82 14.61 -43.64
CA ALA A 338 9.58 15.83 -43.91
C ALA A 338 10.89 15.53 -44.69
N ASN A 339 12.07 15.80 -44.09
CA ASN A 339 13.38 15.55 -44.71
C ASN A 339 13.98 14.21 -44.28
N THR A 340 13.36 13.52 -43.32
CA THR A 340 13.85 12.26 -42.77
C THR A 340 13.36 11.07 -43.62
N LYS A 341 14.28 10.18 -43.96
CA LYS A 341 13.98 8.91 -44.64
C LYS A 341 14.55 7.72 -43.89
N ILE A 342 13.71 6.72 -43.66
CA ILE A 342 14.07 5.48 -42.95
C ILE A 342 13.76 4.29 -43.85
N HIS A 343 14.77 3.52 -44.21
CA HIS A 343 14.65 2.22 -44.85
C HIS A 343 14.27 1.16 -43.81
N VAL A 344 13.27 0.34 -44.14
CA VAL A 344 12.81 -0.76 -43.31
C VAL A 344 12.94 -2.07 -44.09
N ASP A 345 13.58 -3.07 -43.49
CA ASP A 345 13.79 -4.39 -44.09
C ASP A 345 13.38 -5.53 -43.13
N TYR A 346 12.41 -6.33 -43.54
CA TYR A 346 11.88 -7.49 -42.83
C TYR A 346 12.42 -8.84 -43.35
N CYS A 347 13.33 -8.86 -44.33
CA CYS A 347 13.80 -10.09 -44.98
C CYS A 347 14.44 -11.11 -44.03
N ASN A 348 14.86 -10.68 -42.83
CA ASN A 348 15.58 -11.51 -41.86
C ASN A 348 14.78 -11.77 -40.56
N GLY A 349 13.45 -11.61 -40.57
CA GLY A 349 12.57 -11.86 -39.42
C GLY A 349 12.28 -10.59 -38.62
N LEU A 350 13.09 -10.28 -37.60
CA LEU A 350 13.03 -8.97 -36.95
C LEU A 350 13.36 -7.85 -37.96
N PRO A 351 12.68 -6.69 -37.89
CA PRO A 351 12.95 -5.59 -38.80
C PRO A 351 14.32 -4.96 -38.56
N LEU A 352 14.93 -4.53 -39.66
CA LEU A 352 16.09 -3.66 -39.72
C LEU A 352 15.64 -2.25 -40.14
N PHE A 353 15.92 -1.24 -39.31
CA PHE A 353 15.65 0.18 -39.58
C PHE A 353 16.94 0.95 -39.81
N GLN A 354 17.03 1.71 -40.90
CA GLN A 354 18.22 2.47 -41.27
C GLN A 354 17.86 3.87 -41.79
N LEU A 355 18.50 4.91 -41.27
CA LEU A 355 18.36 6.29 -41.76
C LEU A 355 19.15 6.49 -43.07
N GLU A 356 18.54 7.10 -44.09
CA GLU A 356 19.14 7.31 -45.43
C GLU A 356 20.17 8.45 -45.43
N ASP A 357 19.89 9.57 -44.74
CA ASP A 357 20.78 10.75 -44.66
C ASP A 357 20.69 11.44 -43.27
N GLY A 358 21.78 11.37 -42.48
CA GLY A 358 22.15 12.35 -41.43
C GLY A 358 21.52 12.26 -40.03
N TYR A 359 22.37 12.04 -39.01
CA TYR A 359 22.45 12.78 -37.72
C TYR A 359 23.85 12.57 -37.10
N VAL A 360 24.36 11.33 -37.20
CA VAL A 360 25.76 10.92 -36.95
C VAL A 360 26.09 9.80 -37.95
N LYS A 361 27.31 9.77 -38.52
CA LYS A 361 27.69 8.67 -39.43
C LYS A 361 27.80 7.37 -38.65
N VAL A 362 27.00 6.38 -39.01
CA VAL A 362 27.15 5.00 -38.52
C VAL A 362 28.32 4.36 -39.27
N ASP A 363 29.45 4.14 -38.58
CA ASP A 363 30.67 3.51 -39.13
C ASP A 363 30.55 1.97 -39.26
N VAL A 364 29.33 1.43 -39.33
CA VAL A 364 29.04 -0.02 -39.40
C VAL A 364 28.50 -0.38 -40.77
N ALA A 365 29.09 -1.39 -41.42
CA ALA A 365 28.67 -1.82 -42.75
C ALA A 365 27.23 -2.42 -42.73
N PRO A 366 26.36 -2.09 -43.70
CA PRO A 366 24.98 -2.62 -43.76
C PRO A 366 24.88 -4.16 -43.67
N ASP A 367 25.84 -4.87 -44.28
CA ASP A 367 25.92 -6.34 -44.23
C ASP A 367 26.13 -6.89 -42.81
N GLU A 368 26.82 -6.14 -41.94
CA GLU A 368 27.07 -6.55 -40.56
C GLU A 368 25.81 -6.44 -39.70
N LEU A 369 25.04 -5.36 -39.89
CA LEU A 369 23.76 -5.12 -39.22
C LEU A 369 22.75 -6.21 -39.61
N ALA A 370 22.64 -6.54 -40.91
CA ALA A 370 21.77 -7.62 -41.40
C ALA A 370 22.13 -8.99 -40.80
N ARG A 371 23.43 -9.33 -40.73
CA ARG A 371 23.91 -10.58 -40.09
C ARG A 371 23.60 -10.64 -38.60
N GLN A 372 23.55 -9.50 -37.92
CA GLN A 372 23.20 -9.44 -36.50
C GLN A 372 21.69 -9.62 -36.30
N THR A 373 20.87 -8.94 -37.08
CA THR A 373 19.40 -9.11 -37.06
C THR A 373 19.01 -10.57 -37.29
N ASN A 374 19.63 -11.24 -38.27
CA ASN A 374 19.40 -12.66 -38.53
C ASN A 374 19.77 -13.56 -37.33
N ARG A 375 20.89 -13.28 -36.65
CA ARG A 375 21.28 -13.98 -35.41
C ARG A 375 20.27 -13.78 -34.28
N ASN A 376 19.74 -12.56 -34.12
CA ASN A 376 18.73 -12.25 -33.11
C ASN A 376 17.42 -13.00 -33.39
N THR A 377 16.95 -12.97 -34.64
CA THR A 377 15.77 -13.74 -35.09
C THR A 377 15.92 -15.23 -34.79
N LYS A 378 17.08 -15.82 -35.12
CA LYS A 378 17.33 -17.24 -34.88
C LYS A 378 17.28 -17.59 -33.39
N THR A 379 17.85 -16.74 -32.54
CA THR A 379 17.80 -16.91 -31.07
C THR A 379 16.35 -16.96 -30.56
N LEU A 380 15.47 -16.11 -31.09
CA LEU A 380 14.05 -16.11 -30.73
C LEU A 380 13.30 -17.33 -31.25
N GLN A 381 13.65 -17.81 -32.45
CA GLN A 381 13.14 -19.05 -33.02
C GLN A 381 13.61 -20.30 -32.27
N ASP A 382 14.57 -20.19 -31.35
CA ASP A 382 15.02 -21.28 -30.48
C ASP A 382 14.45 -21.16 -29.05
N TYR A 383 13.62 -20.14 -28.76
CA TYR A 383 13.06 -19.87 -27.45
C TYR A 383 11.89 -20.81 -27.10
N SER A 384 11.99 -21.55 -25.98
CA SER A 384 10.97 -22.52 -25.53
C SER A 384 10.29 -22.07 -24.23
N LEU A 385 8.95 -22.01 -24.24
CA LEU A 385 8.12 -21.66 -23.08
C LEU A 385 7.96 -22.88 -22.15
N LYS A 386 8.62 -22.85 -20.99
CA LYS A 386 8.72 -23.99 -20.04
C LYS A 386 7.44 -24.29 -19.23
N SER A 387 6.41 -23.44 -19.28
CA SER A 387 5.37 -23.35 -18.25
C SER A 387 4.10 -24.21 -18.49
N ARG A 388 3.98 -24.95 -19.61
CA ARG A 388 2.68 -25.51 -20.06
C ARG A 388 2.32 -26.95 -19.69
N ASN A 389 3.25 -27.82 -19.29
CA ASN A 389 2.90 -29.24 -19.09
C ASN A 389 2.28 -29.59 -17.73
N ILE A 390 2.16 -28.64 -16.81
CA ILE A 390 1.84 -28.97 -15.41
C ILE A 390 0.41 -28.59 -15.02
N ILE A 391 -0.05 -27.41 -15.42
CA ILE A 391 -1.31 -26.86 -14.88
C ILE A 391 -2.54 -27.47 -15.56
N ALA A 392 -2.40 -27.93 -16.80
CA ALA A 392 -3.48 -28.59 -17.54
C ALA A 392 -3.79 -30.00 -17.01
N GLU A 393 -2.80 -30.74 -16.50
CA GLU A 393 -3.00 -32.05 -15.88
C GLU A 393 -3.60 -31.94 -14.46
N MET A 394 -3.30 -30.86 -13.73
CA MET A 394 -3.72 -30.70 -12.33
C MET A 394 -5.20 -30.31 -12.15
N LYS A 395 -5.88 -29.76 -13.16
CA LYS A 395 -7.29 -29.35 -13.03
C LYS A 395 -8.31 -30.51 -13.15
N GLN A 396 -7.87 -31.75 -13.42
CA GLN A 396 -8.79 -32.88 -13.61
C GLN A 396 -8.70 -34.03 -12.59
N GLN A 397 -7.73 -34.06 -11.67
CA GLN A 397 -7.62 -35.13 -10.67
C GLN A 397 -7.04 -34.61 -9.34
N GLN A 398 -7.49 -35.14 -8.20
CA GLN A 398 -6.72 -35.04 -6.95
C GLN A 398 -5.29 -35.53 -7.25
N PRO A 399 -4.25 -34.77 -6.90
CA PRO A 399 -2.88 -35.15 -7.23
C PRO A 399 -2.57 -36.51 -6.60
N THR A 400 -2.18 -37.49 -7.42
CA THR A 400 -1.75 -38.80 -6.93
C THR A 400 -0.52 -38.61 -6.05
N ILE A 401 -0.55 -39.21 -4.86
CA ILE A 401 0.53 -39.16 -3.87
C ILE A 401 1.27 -40.51 -3.91
N ASP A 402 2.51 -40.49 -4.37
CA ASP A 402 3.38 -41.66 -4.31
C ASP A 402 4.53 -41.42 -3.33
N TYR A 403 4.81 -42.41 -2.49
CA TYR A 403 5.98 -42.45 -1.62
C TYR A 403 7.02 -43.37 -2.24
N ILE A 404 8.17 -42.82 -2.63
CA ILE A 404 9.25 -43.60 -3.24
C ILE A 404 10.49 -43.56 -2.35
N GLU A 405 11.28 -44.62 -2.40
CA GLU A 405 12.55 -44.70 -1.68
C GLU A 405 13.68 -44.11 -2.54
N THR A 406 14.52 -43.26 -1.94
CA THR A 406 15.66 -42.65 -2.62
C THR A 406 16.85 -43.61 -2.64
N LYS A 407 17.91 -43.23 -3.37
CA LYS A 407 19.18 -43.99 -3.38
C LYS A 407 19.85 -44.12 -2.00
N THR A 408 19.48 -43.27 -1.05
CA THR A 408 19.96 -43.29 0.34
C THR A 408 19.03 -44.05 1.29
N GLY A 409 17.97 -44.69 0.79
CA GLY A 409 16.99 -45.42 1.62
C GLY A 409 16.01 -44.51 2.36
N LEU A 410 15.97 -43.21 2.05
CA LEU A 410 15.05 -42.25 2.66
C LEU A 410 13.80 -42.10 1.79
N PRO A 411 12.61 -41.88 2.36
CA PRO A 411 11.42 -41.62 1.56
C PRO A 411 11.46 -40.23 0.90
N THR A 412 10.89 -40.12 -0.30
CA THR A 412 10.49 -38.86 -0.92
C THR A 412 9.07 -38.98 -1.45
N ILE A 413 8.40 -37.82 -1.61
CA ILE A 413 7.00 -37.72 -2.03
C ILE A 413 6.99 -37.25 -3.48
N VAL A 414 6.23 -37.95 -4.31
CA VAL A 414 5.83 -37.48 -5.64
C VAL A 414 4.36 -37.06 -5.54
N LEU A 415 4.08 -35.78 -5.78
CA LEU A 415 2.74 -35.21 -5.76
C LEU A 415 2.43 -34.64 -7.14
N GLY A 416 1.42 -35.18 -7.84
CA GLY A 416 1.04 -34.68 -9.18
C GLY A 416 2.22 -34.66 -10.16
N GLY A 417 3.08 -35.68 -10.12
CA GLY A 417 4.28 -35.79 -10.96
C GLY A 417 5.51 -35.02 -10.47
N TYR A 418 5.41 -34.26 -9.38
CA TYR A 418 6.52 -33.49 -8.82
C TYR A 418 7.14 -34.13 -7.59
N LEU A 419 8.47 -34.20 -7.58
CA LEU A 419 9.24 -34.58 -6.40
C LEU A 419 9.28 -33.43 -5.40
N LEU A 420 8.76 -33.63 -4.20
CA LEU A 420 8.84 -32.64 -3.11
C LEU A 420 10.22 -32.60 -2.45
N HIS A 421 11.01 -33.66 -2.61
CA HIS A 421 12.41 -33.73 -2.19
C HIS A 421 13.25 -34.51 -3.21
N SER A 422 14.57 -34.28 -3.18
CA SER A 422 15.55 -34.95 -4.02
C SER A 422 15.37 -36.47 -4.06
N LYS A 423 15.26 -37.02 -5.28
CA LYS A 423 15.24 -38.47 -5.53
C LYS A 423 16.55 -39.19 -5.18
N TYR A 424 17.62 -38.44 -4.91
CA TYR A 424 18.94 -38.98 -4.59
C TYR A 424 19.20 -38.94 -3.09
N ASP A 425 19.14 -37.75 -2.49
CA ASP A 425 19.42 -37.52 -1.07
C ASP A 425 18.63 -36.29 -0.57
N PRO A 426 17.45 -36.52 0.05
CA PRO A 426 16.58 -35.45 0.58
C PRO A 426 17.24 -34.61 1.68
N LYS A 427 18.05 -35.24 2.56
CA LYS A 427 18.71 -34.53 3.67
C LYS A 427 19.79 -33.59 3.17
N LYS A 428 20.58 -34.02 2.19
CA LYS A 428 21.64 -33.18 1.60
C LYS A 428 21.06 -31.98 0.85
N GLU A 429 19.94 -32.15 0.15
CA GLU A 429 19.22 -31.04 -0.49
C GLU A 429 18.69 -30.05 0.56
N ALA A 430 18.00 -30.56 1.59
CA ALA A 430 17.47 -29.75 2.68
C ALA A 430 18.55 -28.92 3.38
N ASN A 431 19.70 -29.53 3.73
CA ASN A 431 20.82 -28.81 4.35
C ASN A 431 21.38 -27.70 3.46
N LYS A 432 21.51 -27.95 2.15
CA LYS A 432 22.00 -26.95 1.19
C LYS A 432 21.03 -25.76 1.06
N ILE A 433 19.72 -26.03 1.04
CA ILE A 433 18.70 -24.96 1.00
C ILE A 433 18.74 -24.19 2.33
N ALA A 434 18.77 -24.88 3.46
CA ALA A 434 18.83 -24.23 4.78
C ALA A 434 20.09 -23.37 4.94
N GLU A 435 21.26 -23.80 4.44
CA GLU A 435 22.48 -22.99 4.45
C GLU A 435 22.37 -21.70 3.63
N LYS A 436 21.63 -21.73 2.53
CA LYS A 436 21.43 -20.58 1.65
C LYS A 436 20.38 -19.62 2.18
N GLU A 437 19.27 -20.15 2.68
CA GLU A 437 18.07 -19.36 3.00
C GLU A 437 18.01 -18.93 4.47
N PHE A 438 18.75 -19.59 5.37
CA PHE A 438 18.83 -19.19 6.78
C PHE A 438 19.44 -17.79 6.92
N GLU A 439 18.85 -17.01 7.80
CA GLU A 439 19.26 -15.64 8.08
C GLU A 439 19.06 -15.37 9.57
N GLU A 440 20.15 -15.09 10.28
CA GLU A 440 20.12 -14.87 11.73
C GLU A 440 19.26 -13.64 12.07
N GLY A 441 18.41 -13.75 13.09
CA GLY A 441 17.51 -12.67 13.53
C GLY A 441 16.22 -12.52 12.72
N TYR A 442 15.88 -13.48 11.84
CA TYR A 442 14.61 -13.52 11.11
C TYR A 442 13.71 -14.64 11.63
N LEU A 443 12.39 -14.39 11.63
CA LEU A 443 11.40 -15.46 11.72
C LEU A 443 11.33 -16.17 10.36
N HIS A 444 11.69 -17.45 10.31
CA HIS A 444 11.54 -18.24 9.10
C HIS A 444 10.12 -18.77 8.97
N VAL A 445 9.54 -18.57 7.80
CA VAL A 445 8.22 -19.04 7.43
C VAL A 445 8.36 -19.95 6.22
N LEU A 446 8.06 -21.23 6.40
CA LEU A 446 8.19 -22.24 5.37
C LEU A 446 6.84 -22.52 4.70
N PHE A 447 6.77 -22.36 3.39
CA PHE A 447 5.64 -22.79 2.57
C PHE A 447 5.88 -24.21 2.05
N GLY A 448 5.08 -25.15 2.53
CA GLY A 448 5.18 -26.57 2.22
C GLY A 448 6.07 -27.33 3.20
N TYR A 449 5.49 -28.26 3.95
CA TYR A 449 6.19 -29.13 4.89
C TYR A 449 6.79 -30.35 4.20
N GLY A 450 6.05 -30.94 3.25
CA GLY A 450 6.43 -32.18 2.60
C GLY A 450 6.64 -33.30 3.62
N TYR A 451 7.80 -33.96 3.58
CA TYR A 451 8.13 -35.02 4.54
C TYR A 451 8.81 -34.47 5.80
N GLY A 452 9.15 -33.16 5.84
CA GLY A 452 9.76 -32.46 6.99
C GLY A 452 11.29 -32.29 6.95
N TYR A 453 11.98 -32.72 5.89
CA TYR A 453 13.46 -32.63 5.80
C TYR A 453 13.99 -31.19 5.89
N LEU A 454 13.38 -30.25 5.14
CA LEU A 454 13.79 -28.85 5.15
C LEU A 454 13.47 -28.17 6.47
N ALA A 455 12.32 -28.49 7.07
CA ALA A 455 11.97 -28.00 8.41
C ALA A 455 12.99 -28.45 9.46
N GLN A 456 13.43 -29.72 9.43
CA GLN A 456 14.49 -30.21 10.31
C GLN A 456 15.82 -29.48 10.10
N ALA A 457 16.22 -29.26 8.85
CA ALA A 457 17.48 -28.59 8.53
C ALA A 457 17.49 -27.10 8.94
N LEU A 458 16.36 -26.40 8.78
CA LEU A 458 16.19 -25.03 9.24
C LEU A 458 16.16 -24.96 10.77
N LYS A 459 15.39 -25.83 11.42
CA LYS A 459 15.28 -25.85 12.89
C LYS A 459 16.62 -26.11 13.57
N ALA A 460 17.46 -26.97 13.00
CA ALA A 460 18.82 -27.21 13.50
C ALA A 460 19.73 -25.96 13.50
N LYS A 461 19.43 -24.96 12.66
CA LYS A 461 20.14 -23.66 12.62
C LYS A 461 19.47 -22.60 13.49
N LEU A 462 18.18 -22.75 13.77
CA LEU A 462 17.39 -21.80 14.55
C LEU A 462 17.53 -21.97 16.06
N GLU A 463 18.13 -23.06 16.52
CA GLU A 463 18.23 -23.41 17.95
C GLU A 463 16.87 -23.26 18.64
N ASP A 464 16.69 -22.25 19.50
CA ASP A 464 15.45 -21.99 20.24
C ASP A 464 14.38 -21.23 19.43
N ALA A 465 14.75 -20.56 18.33
CA ALA A 465 13.82 -19.76 17.54
C ALA A 465 12.73 -20.63 16.84
N PRO A 466 11.48 -20.15 16.76
CA PRO A 466 10.37 -20.87 16.15
C PRO A 466 10.51 -20.95 14.62
N LEU A 467 10.00 -22.04 14.05
CA LEU A 467 9.79 -22.19 12.61
C LEU A 467 8.29 -22.33 12.34
N LEU A 468 7.74 -21.37 11.61
CA LEU A 468 6.33 -21.40 11.21
C LEU A 468 6.19 -22.07 9.85
N VAL A 469 5.29 -23.04 9.71
CA VAL A 469 5.08 -23.75 8.45
C VAL A 469 3.62 -23.64 8.02
N PHE A 470 3.40 -23.24 6.76
CA PHE A 470 2.10 -23.38 6.11
C PHE A 470 2.10 -24.60 5.17
N GLU A 471 1.24 -25.57 5.45
CA GLU A 471 1.03 -26.76 4.62
C GLU A 471 -0.35 -26.68 3.93
N PRO A 472 -0.42 -26.51 2.60
CA PRO A 472 -1.69 -26.48 1.87
C PRO A 472 -2.58 -27.70 2.17
N ALA A 473 -3.79 -27.47 2.69
CA ALA A 473 -4.73 -28.57 3.02
C ALA A 473 -5.03 -29.50 1.82
N MET A 474 -4.95 -28.98 0.59
CA MET A 474 -5.16 -29.74 -0.64
C MET A 474 -3.99 -30.66 -1.02
N SER A 475 -2.87 -30.65 -0.28
CA SER A 475 -1.76 -31.56 -0.56
C SER A 475 -2.07 -33.01 -0.23
N GLY A 476 -2.99 -33.27 0.71
CA GLY A 476 -3.40 -34.62 1.11
C GLY A 476 -2.27 -35.45 1.75
N ILE A 477 -1.17 -34.82 2.13
CA ILE A 477 0.01 -35.51 2.68
C ILE A 477 -0.26 -35.87 4.14
N GLU A 478 -0.43 -37.17 4.43
CA GLU A 478 -0.69 -37.66 5.79
C GLU A 478 0.57 -38.23 6.47
N LYS A 479 1.54 -38.73 5.69
CA LYS A 479 2.77 -39.36 6.22
C LYS A 479 3.96 -38.40 6.14
N THR A 480 4.35 -37.88 7.29
CA THR A 480 5.49 -36.95 7.44
C THR A 480 6.34 -37.32 8.67
N MET A 481 7.56 -36.81 8.76
CA MET A 481 8.31 -36.85 10.03
C MET A 481 7.78 -35.78 10.98
N THR A 482 7.90 -36.00 12.29
CA THR A 482 7.69 -34.95 13.30
C THR A 482 9.02 -34.24 13.55
N VAL A 483 9.01 -32.91 13.57
CA VAL A 483 10.16 -32.08 13.94
C VAL A 483 9.79 -31.27 15.18
N GLU A 484 10.57 -31.41 16.26
CA GLU A 484 10.33 -30.72 17.52
C GLU A 484 10.51 -29.19 17.37
N GLY A 485 9.62 -28.41 17.99
CA GLY A 485 9.65 -26.95 17.92
C GLY A 485 9.26 -26.35 16.56
N VAL A 486 8.51 -27.09 15.74
CA VAL A 486 7.95 -26.63 14.46
C VAL A 486 6.43 -26.65 14.50
N THR A 487 5.80 -25.53 14.16
CA THR A 487 4.33 -25.40 14.11
C THR A 487 3.85 -25.49 12.66
N VAL A 488 3.12 -26.56 12.33
CA VAL A 488 2.57 -26.80 10.98
C VAL A 488 1.09 -26.44 10.96
N ILE A 489 0.70 -25.57 10.04
CA ILE A 489 -0.65 -25.01 9.98
C ILE A 489 -1.17 -25.11 8.55
N SER A 490 -2.38 -25.64 8.39
CA SER A 490 -3.07 -25.70 7.10
C SER A 490 -4.25 -24.74 6.99
N ASN A 491 -4.78 -24.28 8.14
CA ASN A 491 -5.84 -23.28 8.19
C ASN A 491 -5.26 -21.87 8.02
N LYS A 492 -5.73 -21.14 7.00
CA LYS A 492 -5.25 -19.79 6.67
C LYS A 492 -5.45 -18.77 7.80
N LYS A 493 -6.60 -18.82 8.49
CA LYS A 493 -6.92 -17.89 9.59
C LYS A 493 -5.99 -18.12 10.78
N LEU A 494 -5.81 -19.38 11.19
CA LEU A 494 -4.88 -19.74 12.26
C LEU A 494 -3.43 -19.38 11.90
N PHE A 495 -3.04 -19.56 10.63
CA PHE A 495 -1.71 -19.17 10.17
C PHE A 495 -1.51 -17.65 10.26
N GLN A 496 -2.50 -16.86 9.86
CA GLN A 496 -2.48 -15.40 9.98
C GLN A 496 -2.37 -14.94 11.44
N GLU A 497 -3.09 -15.57 12.36
CA GLU A 497 -3.00 -15.30 13.80
C GLU A 497 -1.60 -15.58 14.35
N GLN A 498 -0.99 -16.71 13.96
CA GLN A 498 0.37 -17.07 14.37
C GLN A 498 1.43 -16.12 13.79
N VAL A 499 1.30 -15.71 12.52
CA VAL A 499 2.17 -14.68 11.93
C VAL A 499 2.07 -13.38 12.73
N ARG A 500 0.85 -12.96 13.14
CA ARG A 500 0.64 -11.75 13.94
C ARG A 500 1.31 -11.84 15.32
N ALA A 501 1.24 -13.00 15.97
CA ALA A 501 1.80 -13.20 17.31
C ALA A 501 3.33 -13.02 17.38
N TYR A 502 4.05 -13.27 16.29
CA TYR A 502 5.52 -13.16 16.24
C TYR A 502 6.04 -11.79 15.79
N HIS A 503 5.18 -10.80 15.52
CA HIS A 503 5.62 -9.48 15.06
C HIS A 503 6.47 -8.73 16.08
N ASP A 504 6.02 -8.70 17.32
CA ASP A 504 6.67 -7.97 18.40
C ASP A 504 8.06 -8.55 18.73
N GLU A 505 8.24 -9.87 18.55
CA GLU A 505 9.50 -10.57 18.82
C GLU A 505 10.54 -10.39 17.69
N TYR A 506 10.11 -10.43 16.42
CA TYR A 506 11.03 -10.43 15.26
C TYR A 506 11.12 -9.09 14.52
N ASP A 507 10.46 -8.03 15.04
CA ASP A 507 10.47 -6.68 14.46
C ASP A 507 10.12 -6.72 12.96
N THR A 508 9.15 -7.56 12.59
CA THR A 508 8.70 -7.83 11.21
C THR A 508 9.75 -8.39 10.23
N ASN A 509 10.93 -8.80 10.70
CA ASN A 509 11.96 -9.45 9.88
C ASN A 509 11.56 -10.91 9.64
N MET A 510 10.74 -11.14 8.61
CA MET A 510 10.27 -12.47 8.25
C MET A 510 10.91 -12.94 6.95
N LYS A 511 11.45 -14.17 6.96
CA LYS A 511 12.04 -14.81 5.80
C LYS A 511 11.11 -15.89 5.29
N LEU A 512 10.51 -15.64 4.13
CA LEU A 512 9.66 -16.63 3.49
C LEU A 512 10.50 -17.61 2.65
N ILE A 513 10.35 -18.90 2.92
CA ILE A 513 11.06 -19.97 2.23
C ILE A 513 10.03 -20.88 1.59
N CYS A 514 10.22 -21.22 0.30
CA CYS A 514 9.36 -22.17 -0.39
C CYS A 514 10.06 -23.53 -0.48
N SER A 515 9.39 -24.59 -0.05
CA SER A 515 9.86 -25.96 -0.28
C SER A 515 9.89 -26.30 -1.77
N PRO A 516 10.78 -27.21 -2.22
CA PRO A 516 10.90 -27.55 -3.62
C PRO A 516 9.56 -27.93 -4.28
N ASN A 517 9.27 -27.30 -5.42
CA ASN A 517 8.08 -27.52 -6.26
C ASN A 517 6.71 -27.17 -5.64
N TYR A 518 6.65 -26.70 -4.40
CA TYR A 518 5.39 -26.22 -3.80
C TYR A 518 4.84 -24.99 -4.50
N ASP A 519 5.70 -24.11 -5.01
CA ASP A 519 5.36 -22.96 -5.84
C ASP A 519 4.63 -23.34 -7.13
N LYS A 520 5.00 -24.48 -7.71
CA LYS A 520 4.39 -25.01 -8.93
C LYS A 520 3.08 -25.75 -8.65
N LEU A 521 3.03 -26.46 -7.53
CA LEU A 521 1.87 -27.27 -7.14
C LEU A 521 0.74 -26.42 -6.54
N PHE A 522 1.08 -25.41 -5.76
CA PHE A 522 0.15 -24.58 -4.99
C PHE A 522 0.42 -23.07 -5.15
N PRO A 523 0.42 -22.55 -6.39
CA PRO A 523 0.78 -21.16 -6.64
C PRO A 523 -0.18 -20.15 -5.98
N MET A 524 -1.46 -20.51 -5.83
CA MET A 524 -2.46 -19.64 -5.19
C MET A 524 -2.29 -19.60 -3.68
N GLU A 525 -2.04 -20.74 -3.05
CA GLU A 525 -1.77 -20.83 -1.61
C GLU A 525 -0.45 -20.13 -1.28
N GLN A 526 0.58 -20.29 -2.12
CA GLN A 526 1.83 -19.57 -1.94
C GLN A 526 1.60 -18.06 -2.02
N ARG A 527 0.85 -17.59 -3.03
CA ARG A 527 0.50 -16.18 -3.15
C ARG A 527 -0.28 -15.68 -1.95
N ASN A 528 -1.21 -16.47 -1.41
CA ASN A 528 -1.97 -16.11 -0.22
C ASN A 528 -1.09 -16.02 1.02
N VAL A 529 -0.16 -16.97 1.22
CA VAL A 529 0.81 -16.91 2.33
C VAL A 529 1.70 -15.68 2.19
N ASN A 530 2.17 -15.36 0.98
CA ASN A 530 2.92 -14.14 0.71
C ASN A 530 2.11 -12.89 1.07
N LEU A 531 0.83 -12.86 0.71
CA LEU A 531 -0.07 -11.74 1.02
C LEU A 531 -0.32 -11.62 2.52
N ILE A 532 -0.62 -12.72 3.22
CA ILE A 532 -0.80 -12.72 4.68
C ILE A 532 0.42 -12.13 5.36
N VAL A 533 1.63 -12.58 5.03
CA VAL A 533 2.87 -12.08 5.64
C VAL A 533 3.09 -10.58 5.31
N LYS A 534 2.81 -10.16 4.07
CA LYS A 534 2.93 -8.74 3.66
C LYS A 534 1.89 -7.84 4.32
N GLU A 535 0.63 -8.25 4.39
CA GLU A 535 -0.44 -7.50 5.05
C GLU A 535 -0.15 -7.37 6.54
N SER A 536 0.30 -8.47 7.17
CA SER A 536 0.69 -8.46 8.57
C SER A 536 1.83 -7.46 8.82
N TYR A 537 2.84 -7.40 7.94
CA TYR A 537 3.90 -6.39 7.97
C TYR A 537 3.34 -4.96 7.87
N LEU A 538 2.44 -4.71 6.92
CA LEU A 538 1.85 -3.37 6.72
C LEU A 538 0.99 -2.92 7.91
N VAL A 539 0.18 -3.82 8.47
CA VAL A 539 -0.65 -3.54 9.65
C VAL A 539 0.23 -3.20 10.85
N ASP A 540 1.32 -3.94 11.05
CA ASP A 540 2.24 -3.67 12.14
C ASP A 540 3.04 -2.37 11.94
N GLN A 541 3.46 -2.04 10.72
CA GLN A 541 4.03 -0.73 10.39
C GLN A 541 3.03 0.41 10.71
N MET A 542 1.76 0.26 10.36
CA MET A 542 0.73 1.24 10.71
C MET A 542 0.55 1.37 12.22
N ARG A 543 0.53 0.26 12.97
CA ARG A 543 0.48 0.26 14.44
C ARG A 543 1.67 1.04 15.02
N ARG A 544 2.90 0.71 14.61
CA ARG A 544 4.12 1.39 15.07
C ARG A 544 4.14 2.87 14.73
N ASN A 545 3.76 3.25 13.51
CA ASN A 545 3.64 4.66 13.11
C ASN A 545 2.61 5.40 13.96
N THR A 546 1.48 4.76 14.27
CA THR A 546 0.43 5.34 15.11
C THR A 546 0.95 5.58 16.53
N ILE A 547 1.57 4.58 17.15
CA ILE A 547 2.10 4.75 18.52
C ILE A 547 3.25 5.78 18.50
N SER A 548 4.16 5.74 17.51
CA SER A 548 5.26 6.71 17.40
C SER A 548 4.75 8.15 17.26
N PHE A 549 3.69 8.37 16.47
CA PHE A 549 3.10 9.69 16.27
C PHE A 549 2.25 10.18 17.45
N PHE A 550 1.41 9.31 18.04
CA PHE A 550 0.42 9.71 19.04
C PHE A 550 0.83 9.47 20.49
N SER A 551 1.91 8.74 20.77
CA SER A 551 2.27 8.35 22.14
C SER A 551 2.52 9.53 23.09
N ASP A 552 3.08 10.64 22.64
CA ASP A 552 3.22 11.87 23.45
C ASP A 552 1.85 12.50 23.77
N ILE A 553 0.94 12.50 22.79
CA ILE A 553 -0.43 13.01 22.93
C ILE A 553 -1.22 12.13 23.91
N TRP A 554 -1.18 10.80 23.76
CA TRP A 554 -1.88 9.89 24.64
C TRP A 554 -1.39 9.97 26.09
N GLN A 555 -0.08 10.11 26.30
CA GLN A 555 0.49 10.34 27.62
C GLN A 555 -0.05 11.59 28.31
N GLN A 556 -0.17 12.70 27.55
CA GLN A 556 -0.77 13.92 28.06
C GLN A 556 -2.25 13.67 28.39
N ASN A 557 -2.99 13.09 27.44
CA ASN A 557 -4.42 12.82 27.58
C ASN A 557 -4.74 11.95 28.79
N VAL A 558 -4.04 10.83 28.98
CA VAL A 558 -4.26 9.91 30.11
C VAL A 558 -4.14 10.65 31.44
N ARG A 559 -3.07 11.45 31.62
CA ARG A 559 -2.87 12.23 32.85
C ARG A 559 -3.98 13.24 33.08
N HIS A 560 -4.31 14.05 32.08
CA HIS A 560 -5.40 15.02 32.22
C HIS A 560 -6.76 14.36 32.37
N ASN A 561 -6.98 13.15 31.86
CA ASN A 561 -8.25 12.43 32.00
C ASN A 561 -8.40 11.78 33.37
N LEU A 562 -7.33 11.27 33.97
CA LEU A 562 -7.35 10.62 35.28
C LEU A 562 -7.89 11.53 36.39
N GLN A 563 -7.70 12.84 36.29
CA GLN A 563 -8.25 13.78 37.28
C GLN A 563 -9.79 13.83 37.27
N PHE A 564 -10.43 13.41 36.17
CA PHE A 564 -11.90 13.37 36.05
C PHE A 564 -12.49 12.06 36.54
N LEU A 565 -11.68 11.13 37.06
CA LEU A 565 -12.20 9.99 37.83
C LEU A 565 -12.91 10.46 39.11
N ASP A 566 -12.54 11.63 39.64
CA ASP A 566 -13.27 12.28 40.73
C ASP A 566 -14.66 12.72 40.24
N GLY A 567 -15.70 12.05 40.74
CA GLY A 567 -17.09 12.31 40.39
C GLY A 567 -17.63 11.53 39.18
N ALA A 568 -16.77 10.85 38.41
CA ALA A 568 -17.22 10.00 37.30
C ALA A 568 -18.04 8.80 37.79
N GLU A 569 -19.04 8.42 37.00
CA GLU A 569 -19.77 7.15 37.21
C GLU A 569 -18.99 6.00 36.55
N SER A 570 -19.10 4.80 37.12
CA SER A 570 -18.45 3.62 36.53
C SER A 570 -19.27 3.17 35.33
N LEU A 571 -18.60 2.76 34.24
CA LEU A 571 -19.33 2.13 33.13
C LEU A 571 -20.09 0.87 33.60
N ASN A 572 -19.63 0.19 34.66
CA ASN A 572 -20.36 -0.92 35.28
C ASN A 572 -21.75 -0.52 35.80
N ASP A 573 -21.96 0.74 36.16
CA ASP A 573 -23.26 1.25 36.59
C ASP A 573 -24.30 1.19 35.46
N LEU A 574 -23.84 1.10 34.21
CA LEU A 574 -24.69 0.92 33.03
C LEU A 574 -24.90 -0.54 32.65
N HIS A 575 -24.22 -1.52 33.26
CA HIS A 575 -24.33 -2.92 32.87
C HIS A 575 -25.78 -3.40 32.94
N LYS A 576 -26.36 -3.76 31.78
CA LYS A 576 -27.75 -4.17 31.59
C LYS A 576 -28.78 -3.19 32.21
N ARG A 577 -28.45 -1.91 32.29
CA ARG A 577 -29.33 -0.82 32.75
C ARG A 577 -30.62 -0.73 31.92
N TYR A 578 -30.58 -1.15 30.66
CA TYR A 578 -31.69 -1.05 29.72
C TYR A 578 -32.20 -2.43 29.26
N THR A 579 -33.45 -2.45 28.80
CA THR A 579 -34.07 -3.61 28.12
C THR A 579 -34.48 -3.29 26.69
N GLN A 580 -34.51 -2.01 26.36
CA GLN A 580 -34.82 -1.47 25.05
C GLN A 580 -33.74 -1.82 24.03
N PRO A 581 -34.08 -1.85 22.73
CA PRO A 581 -33.09 -1.92 21.67
C PRO A 581 -32.09 -0.78 21.76
N VAL A 582 -30.84 -1.06 21.38
CA VAL A 582 -29.78 -0.06 21.28
C VAL A 582 -29.44 0.18 19.81
N ILE A 583 -29.44 1.44 19.41
CA ILE A 583 -29.03 1.88 18.08
C ILE A 583 -27.62 2.46 18.17
N VAL A 584 -26.67 1.78 17.54
CA VAL A 584 -25.31 2.32 17.36
C VAL A 584 -25.27 3.05 16.03
N ALA A 585 -25.18 4.37 16.09
CA ALA A 585 -25.13 5.24 14.92
C ALA A 585 -23.69 5.58 14.56
N SER A 586 -23.29 5.21 13.35
CA SER A 586 -21.97 5.45 12.79
C SER A 586 -21.99 6.43 11.62
N GLY A 587 -20.83 7.01 11.31
CA GLY A 587 -20.72 8.19 10.45
C GLY A 587 -20.79 7.94 8.94
N GLY A 588 -21.07 6.72 8.50
CA GLY A 588 -21.07 6.34 7.09
C GLY A 588 -22.25 6.95 6.29
N PRO A 589 -22.13 7.02 4.95
CA PRO A 589 -23.10 7.72 4.10
C PRO A 589 -24.55 7.24 4.26
N SER A 590 -24.74 5.93 4.51
CA SER A 590 -26.07 5.32 4.66
C SER A 590 -26.88 5.87 5.84
N LEU A 591 -26.23 6.48 6.85
CA LEU A 591 -26.93 7.09 7.98
C LEU A 591 -27.96 8.12 7.54
N THR A 592 -27.67 8.91 6.50
CA THR A 592 -28.49 10.03 6.04
C THR A 592 -29.95 9.63 5.79
N LYS A 593 -30.19 8.47 5.17
CA LYS A 593 -31.55 7.97 4.90
C LYS A 593 -32.26 7.38 6.13
N GLN A 594 -31.52 7.10 7.20
CA GLN A 594 -32.01 6.46 8.42
C GLN A 594 -32.40 7.47 9.49
N LEU A 595 -31.84 8.69 9.44
CA LEU A 595 -32.14 9.79 10.37
C LEU A 595 -33.65 10.08 10.54
N PRO A 596 -34.48 10.14 9.47
CA PRO A 596 -35.91 10.44 9.65
C PRO A 596 -36.67 9.38 10.46
N LEU A 597 -36.29 8.11 10.32
CA LEU A 597 -36.90 7.02 11.11
C LEU A 597 -36.36 7.04 12.54
N LEU A 598 -35.04 7.19 12.71
CA LEU A 598 -34.40 7.29 14.02
C LEU A 598 -35.04 8.40 14.88
N LYS A 599 -35.32 9.56 14.28
CA LYS A 599 -35.98 10.69 14.96
C LYS A 599 -37.36 10.32 15.52
N LYS A 600 -38.12 9.46 14.84
CA LYS A 600 -39.47 9.06 15.29
C LYS A 600 -39.44 8.10 16.46
N ILE A 601 -38.41 7.27 16.53
CA ILE A 601 -38.26 6.24 17.57
C ILE A 601 -37.33 6.67 18.70
N ALA A 602 -36.76 7.88 18.64
CA ALA A 602 -35.69 8.33 19.53
C ALA A 602 -36.06 8.23 21.01
N ASP A 603 -37.33 8.33 21.38
CA ASP A 603 -37.81 8.21 22.76
C ASP A 603 -37.98 6.75 23.24
N GLN A 604 -37.89 5.76 22.35
CA GLN A 604 -38.16 4.33 22.62
C GLN A 604 -36.88 3.47 22.66
N VAL A 605 -35.76 3.99 22.16
CA VAL A 605 -34.49 3.25 22.00
C VAL A 605 -33.32 4.00 22.63
N VAL A 606 -32.30 3.26 23.07
CA VAL A 606 -31.03 3.89 23.49
C VAL A 606 -30.19 4.17 22.25
N ILE A 607 -29.68 5.39 22.10
CA ILE A 607 -28.87 5.83 20.96
C ILE A 607 -27.45 6.08 21.41
N ILE A 608 -26.50 5.37 20.80
CA ILE A 608 -25.06 5.59 20.97
C ILE A 608 -24.49 6.18 19.68
N ALA A 609 -24.01 7.41 19.73
CA ALA A 609 -23.28 8.05 18.64
C ALA A 609 -21.80 7.65 18.68
N ALA A 610 -21.30 7.06 17.58
CA ALA A 610 -19.89 6.73 17.45
C ALA A 610 -19.08 7.97 17.00
N GLY A 611 -18.31 8.57 17.91
CA GLY A 611 -17.36 9.65 17.64
C GLY A 611 -18.00 10.87 17.00
N SER A 612 -17.50 11.24 15.81
CA SER A 612 -17.95 12.42 15.05
C SER A 612 -19.42 12.39 14.64
N THR A 613 -20.06 11.21 14.67
CA THR A 613 -21.47 11.01 14.29
C THR A 613 -22.44 11.84 15.14
N ILE A 614 -22.06 12.24 16.35
CA ILE A 614 -22.86 13.14 17.20
C ILE A 614 -23.29 14.41 16.44
N LYS A 615 -22.42 14.97 15.57
CA LYS A 615 -22.76 16.16 14.77
C LYS A 615 -23.93 15.93 13.83
N SER A 616 -23.92 14.81 13.11
CA SER A 616 -24.97 14.46 12.16
C SER A 616 -26.31 14.21 12.86
N LEU A 617 -26.29 13.59 14.06
CA LEU A 617 -27.50 13.39 14.85
C LEU A 617 -28.08 14.72 15.36
N LEU A 618 -27.25 15.57 15.97
CA LEU A 618 -27.69 16.87 16.48
C LEU A 618 -28.21 17.78 15.36
N ALA A 619 -27.58 17.78 14.18
CA ALA A 619 -28.06 18.50 13.00
C ALA A 619 -29.44 18.03 12.53
N ALA A 620 -29.75 16.73 12.67
CA ALA A 620 -31.08 16.17 12.40
C ALA A 620 -32.10 16.46 13.52
N GLY A 621 -31.68 17.12 14.61
CA GLY A 621 -32.48 17.33 15.81
C GLY A 621 -32.74 16.03 16.57
N ILE A 622 -31.74 15.15 16.62
CA ILE A 622 -31.72 13.91 17.39
C ILE A 622 -30.59 14.05 18.43
N GLU A 623 -30.95 14.10 19.70
CA GLU A 623 -29.98 14.09 20.78
C GLU A 623 -29.70 12.64 21.21
N PRO A 624 -28.47 12.12 21.04
CA PRO A 624 -28.16 10.76 21.48
C PRO A 624 -28.07 10.68 23.01
N ASP A 625 -28.37 9.51 23.56
CA ASP A 625 -28.21 9.26 25.00
C ASP A 625 -26.73 9.22 25.38
N TYR A 626 -25.91 8.60 24.52
CA TYR A 626 -24.47 8.48 24.71
C TYR A 626 -23.71 8.88 23.45
N VAL A 627 -22.54 9.49 23.64
CA VAL A 627 -21.51 9.59 22.61
C VAL A 627 -20.26 8.85 23.07
N LEU A 628 -19.70 8.03 22.20
CA LEU A 628 -18.47 7.28 22.48
C LEU A 628 -17.30 7.85 21.69
N THR A 629 -16.19 8.14 22.36
CA THR A 629 -14.94 8.58 21.71
C THR A 629 -13.74 7.76 22.17
N ILE A 630 -12.69 7.81 21.35
CA ILE A 630 -11.40 7.13 21.57
C ILE A 630 -10.22 7.97 21.06
N ASP A 631 -10.44 8.81 20.03
CA ASP A 631 -9.36 9.52 19.36
C ASP A 631 -8.76 10.62 20.26
N GLY A 632 -7.45 10.49 20.49
CA GLY A 632 -6.62 11.38 21.30
C GLY A 632 -6.17 12.64 20.59
N ALA A 633 -6.32 12.73 19.27
CA ALA A 633 -5.78 13.82 18.46
C ALA A 633 -6.51 15.16 18.71
N PRO A 634 -5.80 16.31 18.73
CA PRO A 634 -6.42 17.63 18.87
C PRO A 634 -7.46 17.96 17.80
N ILE A 635 -7.32 17.39 16.60
CA ILE A 635 -8.28 17.57 15.51
C ILE A 635 -9.66 17.00 15.88
N ASN A 636 -9.73 15.90 16.63
CA ASN A 636 -10.99 15.31 17.06
C ASN A 636 -11.80 16.31 17.91
N TYR A 637 -11.14 16.93 18.90
CA TYR A 637 -11.78 17.97 19.71
C TYR A 637 -12.17 19.19 18.86
N ASN A 638 -11.21 19.76 18.12
CA ASN A 638 -11.43 21.01 17.40
C ASN A 638 -12.49 20.88 16.30
N LEU A 639 -12.53 19.76 15.59
CA LEU A 639 -13.43 19.55 14.47
C LEU A 639 -14.79 19.00 14.91
N HIS A 640 -14.86 18.16 15.95
CA HIS A 640 -16.10 17.42 16.26
C HIS A 640 -16.78 17.85 17.56
N PHE A 641 -16.06 18.29 18.58
CA PHE A 641 -16.63 18.48 19.93
C PHE A 641 -16.61 19.92 20.44
N LYS A 642 -15.66 20.75 19.99
CA LYS A 642 -15.41 22.09 20.52
C LYS A 642 -16.66 22.98 20.55
N ASP A 643 -17.35 23.06 19.42
CA ASP A 643 -18.51 23.97 19.24
C ASP A 643 -19.87 23.29 19.47
N LEU A 644 -19.89 22.06 20.01
CA LEU A 644 -21.15 21.38 20.34
C LEU A 644 -21.81 21.99 21.58
N GLU A 645 -23.10 22.28 21.50
CA GLU A 645 -23.92 22.48 22.69
C GLU A 645 -24.33 21.11 23.22
N ILE A 646 -23.88 20.79 24.44
CA ILE A 646 -24.19 19.50 25.07
C ILE A 646 -25.46 19.68 25.90
N GLY A 647 -26.51 18.93 25.58
CA GLY A 647 -27.69 18.83 26.42
C GLY A 647 -27.51 17.74 27.48
N GLN A 648 -28.31 16.69 27.40
CA GLN A 648 -28.34 15.52 28.27
C GLN A 648 -27.43 14.37 27.79
N THR A 649 -26.81 14.47 26.62
CA THR A 649 -25.90 13.45 26.11
C THR A 649 -24.75 13.18 27.09
N LYS A 650 -24.53 11.92 27.44
CA LYS A 650 -23.41 11.48 28.29
C LYS A 650 -22.23 10.97 27.46
N LEU A 651 -21.02 11.12 27.98
CA LEU A 651 -19.79 10.67 27.31
C LEU A 651 -19.38 9.27 27.78
N ILE A 652 -19.00 8.40 26.85
CA ILE A 652 -18.28 7.15 27.13
C ILE A 652 -16.91 7.27 26.47
N THR A 653 -15.82 7.20 27.24
CA THR A 653 -14.49 7.57 26.73
C THR A 653 -13.38 6.66 27.27
N ALA A 654 -12.34 6.47 26.47
CA ALA A 654 -11.08 5.86 26.93
C ALA A 654 -10.23 6.92 27.65
N LEU A 655 -9.32 6.47 28.52
CA LEU A 655 -8.36 7.36 29.19
C LEU A 655 -7.41 8.04 28.19
N SER A 656 -7.15 7.44 27.03
CA SER A 656 -6.29 7.99 25.98
C SER A 656 -6.95 9.03 25.06
N SER A 657 -8.26 9.26 25.20
CA SER A 657 -9.03 10.24 24.38
C SER A 657 -8.65 11.68 24.65
N HIS A 658 -8.88 12.59 23.70
CA HIS A 658 -8.47 13.98 23.85
C HIS A 658 -9.10 14.64 25.09
N TYR A 659 -8.28 15.07 26.04
CA TYR A 659 -8.74 15.44 27.38
C TYR A 659 -9.75 16.59 27.45
N LYS A 660 -9.68 17.55 26.52
CA LYS A 660 -10.68 18.64 26.42
C LYS A 660 -12.08 18.17 26.05
N ILE A 661 -12.21 16.98 25.45
CA ILE A 661 -13.53 16.37 25.25
C ILE A 661 -14.05 15.91 26.62
N THR A 662 -13.24 15.14 27.36
CA THR A 662 -13.58 14.67 28.71
C THR A 662 -13.94 15.83 29.66
N GLU A 663 -13.12 16.88 29.68
CA GLU A 663 -13.36 18.08 30.49
C GLU A 663 -14.74 18.70 30.23
N LYS A 664 -15.17 18.72 28.96
CA LYS A 664 -16.46 19.26 28.55
C LYS A 664 -17.65 18.45 29.08
N TYR A 665 -17.46 17.16 29.32
CA TYR A 665 -18.46 16.23 29.86
C TYR A 665 -18.14 15.81 31.31
N LYS A 666 -17.30 16.55 32.04
CA LYS A 666 -16.76 16.15 33.37
C LYS A 666 -17.79 15.67 34.39
N ASP A 667 -19.04 16.14 34.30
CA ASP A 667 -20.14 15.79 35.21
C ASP A 667 -21.04 14.65 34.68
N ASN A 668 -20.82 14.19 33.45
CA ASN A 668 -21.67 13.23 32.72
C ASN A 668 -20.82 12.29 31.84
N LEU A 669 -19.86 11.57 32.44
CA LEU A 669 -18.97 10.67 31.70
C LEU A 669 -18.78 9.30 32.38
N TYR A 670 -18.43 8.32 31.55
CA TYR A 670 -18.03 6.96 31.94
C TYR A 670 -16.71 6.60 31.26
N PHE A 671 -15.79 6.03 32.02
CA PHE A 671 -14.54 5.50 31.46
C PHE A 671 -14.66 4.02 31.10
N TYR A 672 -14.01 3.64 30.00
CA TYR A 672 -13.71 2.25 29.66
C TYR A 672 -12.21 2.10 29.38
N GLY A 673 -11.74 0.87 29.55
CA GLY A 673 -10.38 0.46 29.25
C GLY A 673 -10.31 -0.37 27.99
N MET A 674 -9.12 -0.43 27.40
CA MET A 674 -8.80 -1.30 26.27
C MET A 674 -7.75 -2.33 26.68
N GLY A 675 -7.75 -3.51 26.07
CA GLY A 675 -6.74 -4.54 26.39
C GLY A 675 -5.28 -4.17 26.07
N ILE A 676 -5.04 -3.06 25.35
CA ILE A 676 -3.68 -2.51 25.16
C ILE A 676 -3.25 -1.56 26.29
N GLU A 677 -4.18 -1.22 27.18
CA GLU A 677 -4.00 -0.33 28.33
C GLU A 677 -3.91 -1.13 29.64
N ASP A 678 -3.72 -2.46 29.60
CA ASP A 678 -3.73 -3.34 30.79
C ASP A 678 -2.88 -2.77 31.93
N THR A 679 -1.64 -2.32 31.66
CA THR A 679 -0.81 -1.67 32.70
C THR A 679 -1.48 -0.44 33.31
N ILE A 680 -2.09 0.42 32.49
CA ILE A 680 -2.77 1.64 32.96
C ILE A 680 -3.97 1.28 33.84
N LEU A 681 -4.73 0.25 33.44
CA LEU A 681 -5.92 -0.20 34.15
C LEU A 681 -5.55 -0.87 35.48
N ASP A 682 -4.56 -1.76 35.47
CA ASP A 682 -4.01 -2.39 36.67
C ASP A 682 -3.47 -1.33 37.63
N TYR A 683 -2.76 -0.33 37.10
CA TYR A 683 -2.25 0.78 37.90
C TYR A 683 -3.37 1.62 38.53
N CYS A 684 -4.48 1.85 37.81
CA CYS A 684 -5.67 2.51 38.37
C CYS A 684 -6.31 1.67 39.48
N GLU A 685 -6.43 0.35 39.30
CA GLU A 685 -7.00 -0.54 40.30
C GLU A 685 -6.10 -0.61 41.56
N GLU A 686 -4.79 -0.78 41.39
CA GLU A 686 -3.83 -0.90 42.49
C GLU A 686 -3.64 0.40 43.28
N LYS A 687 -3.55 1.55 42.59
CA LYS A 687 -3.20 2.84 43.24
C LYS A 687 -4.41 3.68 43.62
N LEU A 688 -5.50 3.60 42.85
CA LEU A 688 -6.71 4.40 43.07
C LEU A 688 -7.90 3.58 43.56
N GLY A 689 -7.83 2.24 43.51
CA GLY A 689 -8.96 1.37 43.86
C GLY A 689 -10.10 1.44 42.86
N ILE A 690 -9.84 1.93 41.64
CA ILE A 690 -10.85 2.11 40.59
C ILE A 690 -10.65 1.04 39.53
N LYS A 691 -11.68 0.21 39.35
CA LYS A 691 -11.73 -0.80 38.31
C LYS A 691 -12.49 -0.29 37.11
N ILE A 692 -11.75 -0.01 36.04
CA ILE A 692 -12.31 0.46 34.77
C ILE A 692 -12.66 -0.77 33.90
N PRO A 693 -13.91 -0.91 33.43
CA PRO A 693 -14.30 -2.05 32.60
C PRO A 693 -13.58 -2.08 31.25
N ILE A 694 -13.07 -3.25 30.87
CA ILE A 694 -12.42 -3.45 29.57
C ILE A 694 -13.48 -3.73 28.50
N MET A 695 -13.43 -2.96 27.41
CA MET A 695 -14.30 -3.16 26.25
C MET A 695 -13.50 -3.66 25.05
N LEU A 696 -14.09 -4.59 24.28
CA LEU A 696 -13.61 -4.94 22.95
C LEU A 696 -13.54 -3.67 22.10
N ASN A 697 -12.45 -3.53 21.34
CA ASN A 697 -12.17 -2.37 20.52
C ASN A 697 -11.68 -2.80 19.13
N GLY A 698 -11.58 -1.83 18.23
CA GLY A 698 -11.03 -2.01 16.88
C GLY A 698 -10.57 -0.67 16.31
N GLY A 699 -10.31 -0.63 15.01
CA GLY A 699 -9.78 0.55 14.30
C GLY A 699 -10.74 1.74 14.21
N SER A 700 -11.95 1.64 14.76
CA SER A 700 -12.95 2.70 14.81
C SER A 700 -13.69 2.66 16.15
N CYS A 701 -14.09 3.84 16.66
CA CYS A 701 -14.91 3.98 17.86
C CYS A 701 -16.22 3.17 17.81
N ALA A 702 -16.74 2.90 16.62
CA ALA A 702 -17.98 2.14 16.45
C ALA A 702 -17.87 0.66 16.90
N HIS A 703 -16.67 0.08 16.87
CA HIS A 703 -16.43 -1.27 17.41
C HIS A 703 -16.70 -1.32 18.91
N THR A 704 -16.13 -0.35 19.63
CA THR A 704 -16.35 -0.22 21.07
C THR A 704 -17.80 0.13 21.37
N ALA A 705 -18.42 0.99 20.57
CA ALA A 705 -19.83 1.34 20.71
C ALA A 705 -20.75 0.11 20.57
N LEU A 706 -20.44 -0.82 19.66
CA LEU A 706 -21.15 -2.11 19.55
C LEU A 706 -21.02 -2.91 20.85
N HIS A 707 -19.81 -3.10 21.38
CA HIS A 707 -19.64 -3.87 22.61
C HIS A 707 -20.34 -3.20 23.80
N VAL A 708 -20.20 -1.88 23.94
CA VAL A 708 -20.91 -1.09 24.96
C VAL A 708 -22.43 -1.24 24.81
N ALA A 709 -22.98 -1.23 23.59
CA ALA A 709 -24.41 -1.44 23.38
C ALA A 709 -24.89 -2.79 23.95
N THR A 710 -24.14 -3.87 23.70
CA THR A 710 -24.45 -5.20 24.25
C THR A 710 -24.22 -5.30 25.77
N PHE A 711 -23.36 -4.43 26.31
CA PHE A 711 -23.05 -4.38 27.73
C PHE A 711 -24.13 -3.64 28.52
N ILE A 712 -24.65 -2.53 27.99
CA ILE A 712 -25.59 -1.65 28.72
C ILE A 712 -27.05 -2.07 28.61
N SER A 713 -27.41 -2.88 27.62
CA SER A 713 -28.78 -3.35 27.42
C SER A 713 -28.86 -4.87 27.35
N SER A 714 -30.05 -5.39 27.64
CA SER A 714 -30.44 -6.77 27.35
C SER A 714 -31.28 -6.91 26.07
N GLY A 715 -31.74 -5.79 25.50
CA GLY A 715 -32.46 -5.74 24.23
C GLY A 715 -31.52 -5.80 23.03
N PRO A 716 -32.03 -6.09 21.82
CA PRO A 716 -31.21 -6.29 20.63
C PRO A 716 -30.49 -5.02 20.16
N VAL A 717 -29.36 -5.20 19.48
CA VAL A 717 -28.55 -4.09 18.94
C VAL A 717 -28.69 -3.97 17.43
N ALA A 718 -28.86 -2.75 16.93
CA ALA A 718 -28.80 -2.41 15.51
C ALA A 718 -27.63 -1.48 15.22
N LEU A 719 -26.80 -1.86 14.24
CA LEU A 719 -25.82 -0.96 13.63
C LEU A 719 -26.47 -0.20 12.47
N ILE A 720 -26.34 1.12 12.45
CA ILE A 720 -26.78 1.99 11.34
C ILE A 720 -25.62 2.92 10.92
N GLY A 721 -25.55 3.30 9.64
CA GLY A 721 -24.45 4.14 9.15
C GLY A 721 -23.06 3.49 9.22
N GLN A 722 -22.96 2.16 9.35
CA GLN A 722 -21.70 1.43 9.48
C GLN A 722 -21.18 0.94 8.12
N ASP A 723 -21.06 1.84 7.15
CA ASP A 723 -20.81 1.48 5.75
C ASP A 723 -19.47 0.77 5.50
N LEU A 724 -18.36 1.24 6.10
CA LEU A 724 -17.01 0.69 5.84
C LEU A 724 -16.68 0.55 4.34
N ALA A 725 -17.21 1.49 3.56
CA ALA A 725 -17.13 1.55 2.11
C ALA A 725 -17.40 2.98 1.68
N TYR A 726 -17.10 3.27 0.42
CA TYR A 726 -17.38 4.53 -0.25
C TYR A 726 -18.78 4.50 -0.85
N THR A 727 -19.77 4.27 -0.01
CA THR A 727 -21.18 4.21 -0.41
C THR A 727 -21.56 5.51 -1.09
N ASN A 728 -22.15 5.41 -2.29
CA ASN A 728 -22.53 6.56 -3.12
C ASN A 728 -21.37 7.54 -3.39
N ASN A 729 -20.11 7.07 -3.43
CA ASN A 729 -18.92 7.91 -3.59
C ASN A 729 -18.81 8.99 -2.48
N GLN A 730 -19.10 8.63 -1.24
CA GLN A 730 -18.99 9.52 -0.10
C GLN A 730 -18.18 8.85 1.02
N THR A 731 -17.37 9.63 1.74
CA THR A 731 -16.62 9.12 2.90
C THR A 731 -17.49 8.99 4.15
N HIS A 732 -18.43 9.92 4.35
CA HIS A 732 -19.28 10.05 5.53
C HIS A 732 -20.68 10.56 5.15
N ALA A 733 -21.61 10.60 6.10
CA ALA A 733 -22.91 11.26 5.94
C ALA A 733 -22.78 12.76 5.65
N ALA A 734 -23.78 13.35 4.96
CA ALA A 734 -23.70 14.70 4.39
C ALA A 734 -23.33 15.81 5.41
N ASP A 735 -23.87 15.73 6.63
CA ASP A 735 -23.63 16.71 7.69
C ASP A 735 -22.44 16.34 8.61
N ASN A 736 -21.66 15.32 8.25
CA ASN A 736 -20.44 14.98 9.00
C ASN A 736 -19.31 15.96 8.63
N ALA A 737 -18.55 16.42 9.63
CA ALA A 737 -17.44 17.34 9.40
C ALA A 737 -16.28 16.73 8.57
N GLY A 738 -16.23 15.40 8.43
CA GLY A 738 -15.32 14.67 7.56
C GLY A 738 -15.91 14.29 6.19
N TYR A 739 -17.07 14.83 5.81
CA TYR A 739 -17.70 14.58 4.50
C TYR A 739 -16.77 14.99 3.35
N ILE A 740 -16.53 14.04 2.45
CA ILE A 740 -15.78 14.24 1.21
C ILE A 740 -16.52 13.46 0.13
N GLU A 741 -16.84 14.13 -0.98
CA GLU A 741 -17.24 13.45 -2.21
C GLU A 741 -16.01 12.83 -2.86
N ILE A 742 -16.13 11.55 -3.17
CA ILE A 742 -15.05 10.69 -3.60
C ILE A 742 -15.02 10.68 -5.11
N ASP A 743 -13.93 11.21 -5.66
CA ASP A 743 -13.55 10.99 -7.05
C ASP A 743 -12.65 9.74 -7.17
N GLU A 744 -12.37 9.31 -8.38
CA GLU A 744 -11.48 8.16 -8.57
C GLU A 744 -10.03 8.43 -8.15
N ASN A 745 -9.60 9.69 -8.13
CA ASN A 745 -8.29 10.05 -7.56
C ASN A 745 -8.23 9.73 -6.08
N TRP A 746 -9.32 9.89 -5.34
CA TRP A 746 -9.44 9.51 -3.94
C TRP A 746 -9.41 7.97 -3.81
N LEU A 747 -10.09 7.21 -4.68
CA LEU A 747 -10.02 5.74 -4.70
C LEU A 747 -8.61 5.23 -4.97
N ILE A 748 -7.90 5.79 -5.95
CA ILE A 748 -6.52 5.42 -6.30
C ILE A 748 -5.56 5.77 -5.15
N ARG A 749 -5.64 7.01 -4.62
CA ARG A 749 -4.79 7.46 -3.50
C ARG A 749 -4.95 6.59 -2.26
N ASN A 750 -6.15 6.09 -2.00
CA ASN A 750 -6.47 5.25 -0.84
C ASN A 750 -6.37 3.74 -1.12
N TYR A 751 -5.82 3.35 -2.29
CA TYR A 751 -5.71 1.95 -2.72
C TYR A 751 -7.04 1.19 -2.58
N ALA A 752 -8.15 1.85 -2.94
CA ALA A 752 -9.47 1.28 -2.81
C ALA A 752 -9.67 0.09 -3.77
N TYR A 753 -10.44 -0.89 -3.33
CA TYR A 753 -10.77 -2.10 -4.08
C TYR A 753 -12.19 -2.55 -3.75
N GLU A 754 -12.76 -3.39 -4.61
CA GLU A 754 -14.13 -3.85 -4.46
C GLU A 754 -14.25 -5.01 -3.48
N VAL A 755 -15.26 -4.95 -2.61
CA VAL A 755 -15.72 -6.04 -1.74
C VAL A 755 -17.22 -6.28 -1.98
N GLU A 756 -17.76 -7.37 -1.42
CA GLU A 756 -19.21 -7.60 -1.44
C GLU A 756 -19.92 -6.57 -0.55
N GLY A 757 -20.93 -5.90 -1.11
CA GLY A 757 -21.75 -4.91 -0.46
C GLY A 757 -22.95 -5.52 0.26
N TYR A 758 -23.61 -4.72 1.10
CA TYR A 758 -24.77 -5.10 1.90
C TYR A 758 -25.88 -5.77 1.06
N ASN A 759 -26.12 -5.28 -0.16
CA ASN A 759 -27.18 -5.81 -1.04
C ASN A 759 -26.68 -6.93 -1.99
N GLY A 760 -25.45 -7.43 -1.80
CA GLY A 760 -24.80 -8.39 -2.69
C GLY A 760 -24.14 -7.77 -3.93
N ASP A 761 -24.16 -6.44 -4.03
CA ASP A 761 -23.46 -5.65 -5.02
C ASP A 761 -21.95 -5.57 -4.74
N LYS A 762 -21.19 -4.89 -5.61
CA LYS A 762 -19.78 -4.58 -5.36
C LYS A 762 -19.66 -3.14 -4.89
N VAL A 763 -18.94 -2.94 -3.78
CA VAL A 763 -18.69 -1.62 -3.20
C VAL A 763 -17.20 -1.39 -3.03
N TYR A 764 -16.72 -0.18 -3.30
CA TYR A 764 -15.33 0.17 -3.06
C TYR A 764 -15.08 0.39 -1.57
N THR A 765 -13.99 -0.16 -1.07
CA THR A 765 -13.48 0.04 0.29
C THR A 765 -11.96 0.22 0.25
N SER A 766 -11.35 0.77 1.29
CA SER A 766 -9.88 0.80 1.44
C SER A 766 -9.38 -0.38 2.24
N LEU A 767 -8.06 -0.57 2.25
CA LEU A 767 -7.40 -1.49 3.19
C LEU A 767 -7.79 -1.19 4.65
N THR A 768 -7.87 0.09 5.03
CA THR A 768 -8.26 0.51 6.38
C THR A 768 -9.70 0.14 6.71
N PHE A 769 -10.65 0.47 5.83
CA PHE A 769 -12.06 0.15 6.05
C PHE A 769 -12.34 -1.36 6.02
N ASN A 770 -11.67 -2.11 5.14
CA ASN A 770 -11.80 -3.56 5.16
C ASN A 770 -11.16 -4.20 6.41
N SER A 771 -10.06 -3.65 6.93
CA SER A 771 -9.49 -4.07 8.21
C SER A 771 -10.48 -3.85 9.36
N MET A 772 -11.13 -2.68 9.40
CA MET A 772 -12.23 -2.40 10.35
C MET A 772 -13.40 -3.38 10.16
N ARG A 773 -13.78 -3.70 8.92
CA ARG A 773 -14.84 -4.68 8.63
C ARG A 773 -14.53 -6.04 9.23
N GLN A 774 -13.30 -6.53 9.05
CA GLN A 774 -12.84 -7.79 9.64
C GLN A 774 -12.86 -7.75 11.17
N GLN A 775 -12.52 -6.62 11.79
CA GLN A 775 -12.59 -6.48 13.25
C GLN A 775 -14.03 -6.49 13.78
N PHE A 776 -15.00 -5.95 13.03
CA PHE A 776 -16.42 -6.13 13.36
C PHE A 776 -16.84 -7.60 13.30
N GLU A 777 -16.34 -8.36 12.32
CA GLU A 777 -16.59 -9.81 12.23
C GLU A 777 -15.99 -10.54 13.44
N GLU A 778 -14.75 -10.22 13.83
CA GLU A 778 -14.08 -10.77 15.01
C GLU A 778 -14.87 -10.48 16.31
N ILE A 779 -15.31 -9.23 16.51
CA ILE A 779 -16.10 -8.84 17.69
C ILE A 779 -17.47 -9.51 17.68
N TYR A 780 -18.14 -9.55 16.53
CA TYR A 780 -19.44 -10.22 16.41
C TYR A 780 -19.35 -11.70 16.76
N GLU A 781 -18.30 -12.40 16.31
CA GLU A 781 -18.08 -13.81 16.64
C GLU A 781 -17.97 -14.06 18.16
N VAL A 782 -17.46 -13.10 18.93
CA VAL A 782 -17.41 -13.18 20.40
C VAL A 782 -18.78 -12.90 21.04
N LEU A 783 -19.58 -12.00 20.46
CA LEU A 783 -20.81 -11.49 21.08
C LEU A 783 -22.08 -12.24 20.67
N LYS A 784 -22.11 -12.88 19.49
CA LYS A 784 -23.31 -13.46 18.87
C LYS A 784 -24.04 -14.51 19.71
N ASP A 785 -23.32 -15.26 20.55
CA ASP A 785 -23.90 -16.31 21.40
C ASP A 785 -24.55 -15.76 22.68
N HIS A 786 -24.31 -14.48 22.97
CA HIS A 786 -24.78 -13.81 24.19
C HIS A 786 -25.74 -12.65 23.91
N HIS A 787 -25.80 -12.18 22.66
CA HIS A 787 -26.57 -11.00 22.32
C HIS A 787 -27.06 -11.02 20.86
N VAL A 788 -28.27 -10.49 20.64
CA VAL A 788 -28.84 -10.38 19.30
C VAL A 788 -28.36 -9.07 18.66
N ILE A 789 -27.63 -9.18 17.54
CA ILE A 789 -27.00 -8.06 16.87
C ILE A 789 -27.34 -8.12 15.37
N TYR A 790 -27.82 -7.01 14.82
CA TYR A 790 -28.13 -6.90 13.39
C TYR A 790 -27.34 -5.79 12.72
N ASN A 791 -26.86 -6.09 11.51
CA ASN A 791 -26.43 -5.05 10.58
C ASN A 791 -27.67 -4.43 9.92
N CYS A 792 -28.05 -3.25 10.40
CA CYS A 792 -29.15 -2.45 9.88
C CYS A 792 -28.67 -1.28 9.02
N THR A 793 -27.43 -1.31 8.52
CA THR A 793 -26.82 -0.19 7.80
C THR A 793 -27.49 0.09 6.45
N GLU A 794 -27.98 -0.96 5.78
CA GLU A 794 -28.63 -0.86 4.46
C GLU A 794 -27.71 -0.22 3.40
N GLY A 795 -26.39 -0.35 3.56
CA GLY A 795 -25.40 0.27 2.71
C GLY A 795 -23.98 -0.19 3.07
N GLY A 796 -23.04 0.11 2.19
CA GLY A 796 -21.63 -0.20 2.37
C GLY A 796 -21.29 -1.69 2.28
N SER A 797 -20.16 -2.06 2.87
CA SER A 797 -19.59 -3.41 2.83
C SER A 797 -20.40 -4.38 3.68
N LYS A 798 -20.54 -5.62 3.20
CA LYS A 798 -21.10 -6.72 3.96
C LYS A 798 -20.16 -7.12 5.10
N ILE A 799 -20.70 -7.21 6.32
CA ILE A 799 -19.98 -7.71 7.50
C ILE A 799 -20.33 -9.20 7.63
N ASP A 800 -19.36 -10.08 7.38
CA ASP A 800 -19.64 -11.52 7.34
C ASP A 800 -20.02 -12.07 8.73
N GLY A 801 -20.93 -13.04 8.76
CA GLY A 801 -21.47 -13.63 9.98
C GLY A 801 -22.58 -12.82 10.66
N MET A 802 -22.58 -11.48 10.53
CA MET A 802 -23.60 -10.61 11.14
C MET A 802 -24.90 -10.59 10.31
N PRO A 803 -26.07 -10.93 10.89
CA PRO A 803 -27.31 -10.99 10.14
C PRO A 803 -27.74 -9.60 9.67
N GLN A 804 -28.12 -9.50 8.40
CA GLN A 804 -28.61 -8.27 7.79
C GLN A 804 -30.13 -8.14 7.97
N LYS A 805 -30.60 -6.97 8.35
CA LYS A 805 -32.02 -6.64 8.49
C LYS A 805 -32.22 -5.17 8.12
N THR A 806 -33.32 -4.80 7.45
CA THR A 806 -33.56 -3.37 7.19
C THR A 806 -33.81 -2.64 8.52
N PHE A 807 -33.47 -1.35 8.60
CA PHE A 807 -33.69 -0.61 9.84
C PHE A 807 -35.19 -0.53 10.17
N GLN A 808 -36.04 -0.46 9.15
CA GLN A 808 -37.50 -0.49 9.31
C GLN A 808 -38.00 -1.81 9.90
N ASP A 809 -37.55 -2.97 9.38
CA ASP A 809 -37.97 -4.28 9.90
C ASP A 809 -37.48 -4.50 11.33
N PHE A 810 -36.27 -4.02 11.66
CA PHE A 810 -35.78 -4.04 13.03
C PHE A 810 -36.68 -3.25 13.98
N CYS A 811 -37.12 -2.05 13.57
CA CYS A 811 -38.01 -1.22 14.36
C CYS A 811 -39.35 -1.92 14.61
N GLN A 812 -39.96 -2.48 13.57
CA GLN A 812 -41.25 -3.17 13.66
C GLN A 812 -41.20 -4.40 14.57
N GLU A 813 -40.08 -5.13 14.56
CA GLU A 813 -39.94 -6.36 15.34
C GLU A 813 -39.59 -6.08 16.81
N TYR A 814 -38.73 -5.08 17.08
CA TYR A 814 -38.14 -4.91 18.41
C TYR A 814 -38.42 -3.57 19.08
N VAL A 815 -38.66 -2.50 18.32
CA VAL A 815 -38.81 -1.14 18.87
C VAL A 815 -40.27 -0.83 19.20
N ASP A 816 -41.20 -1.17 18.31
CA ASP A 816 -42.65 -0.91 18.46
C ASP A 816 -43.27 -1.59 19.70
N LEU A 817 -42.51 -2.45 20.39
CA LEU A 817 -42.84 -3.07 21.66
C LEU A 817 -42.75 -2.11 22.87
N PHE A 818 -42.08 -0.96 22.70
CA PHE A 818 -41.79 -0.01 23.77
C PHE A 818 -42.50 1.32 23.55
N GLN A 819 -43.03 1.92 24.62
CA GLN A 819 -43.65 3.25 24.56
C GLN A 819 -42.65 4.37 24.90
N ALA A 820 -41.66 4.06 25.75
CA ALA A 820 -40.61 4.98 26.17
C ALA A 820 -39.37 4.22 26.65
N LYS A 821 -38.24 4.92 26.70
CA LYS A 821 -37.02 4.50 27.39
C LYS A 821 -37.25 4.46 28.90
N GLU A 822 -36.97 3.30 29.48
CA GLU A 822 -37.01 3.02 30.91
C GLU A 822 -35.67 2.44 31.31
N SER A 823 -35.23 2.78 32.51
CA SER A 823 -33.91 2.42 33.01
C SER A 823 -34.08 1.65 34.33
N GLN A 824 -33.37 0.53 34.51
CA GLN A 824 -33.39 -0.30 35.74
C GLN A 824 -32.36 0.13 36.77
N ASP A 825 -32.67 0.15 38.07
CA ASP A 825 -31.72 0.61 39.10
C ASP A 825 -30.33 -0.06 39.00
N ALA A 826 -29.27 0.74 39.18
CA ALA A 826 -27.91 0.24 39.13
C ALA A 826 -27.67 -0.79 40.24
N SER A 827 -27.13 -1.95 39.88
CA SER A 827 -26.85 -3.05 40.82
C SER A 827 -25.43 -3.06 41.38
N TYR A 828 -24.59 -2.10 40.99
CA TYR A 828 -23.16 -2.06 41.33
C TYR A 828 -22.85 -1.08 42.45
N GLU A 829 -21.85 -1.42 43.26
CA GLU A 829 -21.35 -0.55 44.31
C GLU A 829 -20.53 0.59 43.68
N LYS A 830 -20.92 1.84 43.98
CA LYS A 830 -20.30 3.02 43.40
C LYS A 830 -18.86 3.14 43.88
N GLN A 831 -17.90 2.97 42.97
CA GLN A 831 -16.49 3.26 43.23
C GLN A 831 -16.26 4.76 43.08
N THR A 832 -15.65 5.38 44.09
CA THR A 832 -15.37 6.82 44.09
C THR A 832 -13.91 7.05 44.44
N VAL A 833 -13.23 7.86 43.63
CA VAL A 833 -11.93 8.44 44.00
C VAL A 833 -12.14 9.91 44.37
N THR A 834 -11.40 10.38 45.37
CA THR A 834 -11.44 11.78 45.80
C THR A 834 -10.31 12.59 45.17
N LEU A 835 -10.49 13.89 44.99
CA LEU A 835 -9.40 14.82 44.61
C LEU A 835 -8.15 14.67 45.50
N THR A 836 -8.31 14.41 46.81
CA THR A 836 -7.18 14.20 47.73
C THR A 836 -6.36 12.96 47.37
N GLN A 837 -7.01 11.85 47.01
CA GLN A 837 -6.34 10.62 46.58
C GLN A 837 -5.64 10.84 45.23
N LEU A 838 -6.29 11.50 44.27
CA LEU A 838 -5.69 11.83 42.98
C LEU A 838 -4.48 12.77 43.12
N LYS A 839 -4.58 13.79 43.98
CA LYS A 839 -3.45 14.67 44.30
C LYS A 839 -2.26 13.86 44.82
N LYS A 840 -2.48 13.00 45.81
CA LYS A 840 -1.43 12.17 46.39
C LYS A 840 -0.80 11.23 45.34
N PHE A 841 -1.63 10.64 44.49
CA PHE A 841 -1.20 9.79 43.39
C PHE A 841 -0.24 10.51 42.44
N PHE A 842 -0.60 11.71 41.97
CA PHE A 842 0.26 12.47 41.07
C PHE A 842 1.52 13.04 41.75
N GLU A 843 1.45 13.36 43.05
CA GLU A 843 2.64 13.73 43.84
C GLU A 843 3.64 12.58 43.93
N ASP A 844 3.16 11.35 44.16
CA ASP A 844 4.00 10.14 44.20
C ASP A 844 4.63 9.85 42.83
N GLU A 845 3.84 9.95 41.75
CA GLU A 845 4.34 9.79 40.38
C GLU A 845 5.43 10.83 40.05
N LEU A 846 5.26 12.07 40.50
CA LEU A 846 6.22 13.17 40.30
C LEU A 846 7.59 12.87 40.95
N ASP A 847 7.59 12.24 42.12
CA ASP A 847 8.80 11.82 42.82
C ASP A 847 9.50 10.67 42.09
N VAL A 848 8.76 9.75 41.48
CA VAL A 848 9.33 8.69 40.64
C VAL A 848 10.00 9.29 39.40
N TYR A 849 9.37 10.25 38.72
CA TYR A 849 9.99 10.94 37.57
C TYR A 849 11.31 11.63 37.92
N ARG A 850 11.39 12.30 39.08
CA ARG A 850 12.63 12.92 39.56
C ARG A 850 13.74 11.88 39.76
N GLN A 851 13.40 10.70 40.29
CA GLN A 851 14.35 9.60 40.46
C GLN A 851 14.83 9.05 39.12
N LEU A 852 13.90 8.82 38.18
CA LEU A 852 14.20 8.36 36.81
C LEU A 852 15.16 9.33 36.09
N GLU A 853 14.84 10.62 36.09
CA GLU A 853 15.69 11.67 35.51
C GLU A 853 17.10 11.67 36.14
N HIS A 854 17.17 11.54 37.47
CA HIS A 854 18.44 11.50 38.18
C HIS A 854 19.30 10.29 37.80
N GLN A 855 18.70 9.09 37.68
CA GLN A 855 19.43 7.88 37.26
C GLN A 855 19.94 8.00 35.82
N LEU A 856 19.13 8.52 34.90
CA LEU A 856 19.52 8.71 33.50
C LEU A 856 20.65 9.73 33.34
N GLN A 857 20.58 10.86 34.05
CA GLN A 857 21.66 11.85 34.07
C GLN A 857 22.97 11.26 34.59
N ARG A 858 22.91 10.40 35.62
CA ARG A 858 24.06 9.66 36.12
C ARG A 858 24.62 8.70 35.07
N ALA A 859 23.77 7.94 34.37
CA ALA A 859 24.20 7.04 33.30
C ALA A 859 24.89 7.80 32.16
N LEU A 860 24.30 8.90 31.70
CA LEU A 860 24.88 9.77 30.66
C LEU A 860 26.22 10.38 31.07
N THR A 861 26.35 10.77 32.34
CA THR A 861 27.63 11.26 32.90
C THR A 861 28.68 10.16 32.89
N ILE A 862 28.34 8.94 33.34
CA ILE A 862 29.24 7.78 33.33
C ILE A 862 29.70 7.46 31.90
N LEU A 863 28.79 7.45 30.93
CA LEU A 863 29.13 7.22 29.52
C LEU A 863 30.10 8.30 29.01
N ARG A 864 29.84 9.58 29.28
CA ARG A 864 30.69 10.69 28.82
C ARG A 864 32.08 10.65 29.44
N GLU A 865 32.18 10.47 30.76
CA GLU A 865 33.45 10.52 31.50
C GLU A 865 34.32 9.26 31.34
N LYS A 866 33.72 8.12 31.03
CA LYS A 866 34.40 6.82 30.92
C LYS A 866 34.43 6.29 29.49
N LYS A 867 34.44 7.19 28.51
CA LYS A 867 34.59 6.85 27.10
C LYS A 867 35.93 6.12 26.88
N SER A 868 35.85 4.90 26.38
CA SER A 868 36.94 4.06 25.89
C SER A 868 36.99 4.10 24.37
N ASN A 869 37.97 3.45 23.76
CA ASN A 869 38.06 3.27 22.29
C ASN A 869 37.90 1.81 21.87
N ILE A 870 37.80 0.85 22.81
CA ILE A 870 37.84 -0.59 22.49
C ILE A 870 36.76 -1.38 23.23
N GLN A 871 36.51 -1.09 24.51
CA GLN A 871 35.47 -1.75 25.30
C GLN A 871 35.19 -0.98 26.60
N PHE A 872 33.99 -1.16 27.17
CA PHE A 872 33.71 -0.73 28.54
C PHE A 872 34.51 -1.55 29.55
N THR A 873 35.02 -0.89 30.59
CA THR A 873 35.68 -1.61 31.69
C THR A 873 34.63 -2.30 32.56
N LYS A 874 34.95 -3.46 33.15
CA LYS A 874 34.05 -4.20 34.06
C LYS A 874 33.42 -3.31 35.17
N PRO A 875 34.16 -2.37 35.81
CA PRO A 875 33.56 -1.47 36.79
C PRO A 875 32.55 -0.48 36.21
N VAL A 876 32.68 -0.09 34.94
CA VAL A 876 31.73 0.80 34.26
C VAL A 876 30.45 0.03 33.93
N LEU A 877 30.58 -1.17 33.34
CA LEU A 877 29.43 -2.04 33.07
C LEU A 877 28.62 -2.29 34.35
N LYS A 878 29.28 -2.74 35.43
CA LYS A 878 28.61 -2.97 36.72
C LYS A 878 27.89 -1.74 37.30
N LYS A 879 28.31 -0.52 36.96
CA LYS A 879 27.62 0.70 37.37
C LYS A 879 26.41 1.01 36.49
N LEU A 880 26.52 0.80 35.19
CA LEU A 880 25.42 0.95 34.24
C LEU A 880 24.35 -0.11 34.47
N ASP A 881 24.75 -1.39 34.63
CA ASP A 881 23.83 -2.49 34.93
C ASP A 881 22.97 -2.19 36.17
N LYS A 882 23.58 -1.66 37.24
CA LYS A 882 22.86 -1.25 38.45
C LYS A 882 21.90 -0.07 38.24
N ILE A 883 22.22 0.82 37.31
CA ILE A 883 21.33 1.91 36.94
C ILE A 883 20.17 1.34 36.13
N ASP A 884 20.43 0.47 35.16
CA ASP A 884 19.41 -0.18 34.34
C ASP A 884 18.45 -1.02 35.21
N GLU A 885 18.97 -1.82 36.15
CA GLU A 885 18.17 -2.52 37.17
C GLU A 885 17.26 -1.54 37.93
N LYS A 886 17.80 -0.39 38.36
CA LYS A 886 17.02 0.61 39.10
C LYS A 886 15.99 1.32 38.22
N LEU A 887 16.29 1.54 36.95
CA LEU A 887 15.35 2.10 35.99
C LEU A 887 14.16 1.16 35.77
N ILE A 888 14.44 -0.14 35.58
CA ILE A 888 13.40 -1.18 35.44
C ILE A 888 12.47 -1.19 36.66
N GLU A 889 13.00 -1.18 37.88
CA GLU A 889 12.19 -1.10 39.11
C GLU A 889 11.26 0.14 39.19
N LEU A 890 11.65 1.25 38.54
CA LEU A 890 10.91 2.50 38.57
C LEU A 890 9.94 2.63 37.38
N TYR A 891 10.15 1.90 36.29
CA TYR A 891 9.24 1.91 35.13
C TYR A 891 7.85 1.39 35.50
N ASP A 892 7.78 0.30 36.27
CA ASP A 892 6.53 -0.30 36.76
C ASP A 892 5.71 0.64 37.68
N GLN A 893 6.27 1.80 38.05
CA GLN A 893 5.63 2.77 38.93
C GLN A 893 5.09 4.00 38.19
N VAL A 894 5.18 4.05 36.85
CA VAL A 894 4.73 5.18 36.03
C VAL A 894 3.91 4.74 34.81
N LEU A 895 3.04 5.62 34.32
CA LEU A 895 2.16 5.33 33.19
C LEU A 895 2.84 5.56 31.82
N LEU A 896 3.91 4.81 31.51
CA LEU A 896 4.76 5.06 30.33
C LEU A 896 5.19 3.83 29.51
N ASP A 897 4.68 2.64 29.82
CA ASP A 897 5.11 1.36 29.21
C ASP A 897 5.17 1.39 27.68
N SER A 898 4.10 1.85 27.02
CA SER A 898 4.01 1.86 25.56
C SER A 898 5.09 2.74 24.91
N VAL A 899 5.46 3.84 25.55
CA VAL A 899 6.45 4.81 25.03
C VAL A 899 7.86 4.32 25.29
N ILE A 900 8.10 3.78 26.48
CA ILE A 900 9.39 3.19 26.85
C ILE A 900 9.70 2.01 25.91
N TYR A 901 8.72 1.13 25.69
CA TYR A 901 8.83 0.00 24.77
C TYR A 901 9.21 0.44 23.35
N LEU A 902 8.54 1.45 22.81
CA LEU A 902 8.89 2.01 21.49
C LEU A 902 10.31 2.55 21.42
N ILE A 903 10.74 3.33 22.41
CA ILE A 903 12.09 3.91 22.43
C ILE A 903 13.13 2.79 22.44
N ILE A 904 12.90 1.71 23.19
CA ILE A 904 13.76 0.54 23.23
C ILE A 904 13.83 -0.12 21.85
N LEU A 905 12.68 -0.33 21.19
CA LEU A 905 12.62 -0.92 19.85
C LEU A 905 13.33 -0.07 18.79
N GLU A 906 13.01 1.22 18.71
CA GLU A 906 13.65 2.14 17.76
C GLU A 906 15.16 2.19 17.97
N THR A 907 15.60 2.25 19.22
CA THR A 907 17.03 2.28 19.54
C THR A 907 17.72 0.94 19.22
N ARG A 908 17.04 -0.20 19.31
CA ARG A 908 17.58 -1.47 18.81
C ARG A 908 17.71 -1.48 17.28
N LYS A 909 16.75 -0.88 16.58
CA LYS A 909 16.73 -0.78 15.12
C LYS A 909 17.81 0.15 14.58
N ASP A 910 18.01 1.30 15.22
CA ASP A 910 19.01 2.31 14.82
C ASP A 910 20.45 1.79 15.01
N PHE A 911 20.66 0.83 15.91
CA PHE A 911 21.98 0.31 16.29
C PHE A 911 22.09 -1.21 16.11
N LYS A 912 21.68 -1.72 14.95
CA LYS A 912 21.82 -3.15 14.59
C LYS A 912 23.29 -3.58 14.53
N LYS A 913 23.56 -4.78 15.03
CA LYS A 913 24.89 -5.40 14.98
C LYS A 913 25.29 -5.70 13.52
N GLY A 914 26.43 -5.17 13.10
CA GLY A 914 27.03 -5.44 11.79
C GLY A 914 27.63 -6.85 11.69
N LYS A 915 27.79 -7.35 10.45
CA LYS A 915 28.49 -8.62 10.18
C LYS A 915 29.98 -8.42 10.43
N ASN A 916 30.57 -9.24 11.31
CA ASN A 916 32.01 -9.24 11.64
C ASN A 916 32.54 -7.91 12.20
N GLU A 917 31.82 -7.26 13.12
CA GLU A 917 32.29 -6.04 13.79
C GLU A 917 33.64 -6.26 14.50
N THR A 918 34.55 -5.28 14.37
CA THR A 918 35.73 -5.20 15.24
C THR A 918 35.32 -4.85 16.66
N LEU A 919 36.21 -5.04 17.64
CA LEU A 919 35.94 -4.64 19.04
C LEU A 919 35.63 -3.14 19.15
N GLU A 920 36.34 -2.30 18.39
CA GLU A 920 36.11 -0.86 18.32
C GLU A 920 34.73 -0.52 17.75
N GLN A 921 34.34 -1.13 16.62
CA GLN A 921 33.01 -0.94 16.03
C GLN A 921 31.89 -1.43 16.95
N THR A 922 32.09 -2.57 17.61
CA THR A 922 31.16 -3.10 18.62
C THR A 922 31.00 -2.11 19.76
N TYR A 923 32.10 -1.58 20.27
CA TYR A 923 32.09 -0.61 21.36
C TYR A 923 31.41 0.70 20.95
N GLU A 924 31.74 1.27 19.80
CA GLU A 924 31.11 2.50 19.31
C GLU A 924 29.60 2.33 19.13
N ARG A 925 29.17 1.21 18.53
CA ARG A 925 27.75 0.90 18.37
C ARG A 925 27.04 0.81 19.71
N VAL A 926 27.55 0.02 20.66
CA VAL A 926 26.93 -0.16 21.99
C VAL A 926 26.94 1.17 22.76
N TYR A 927 28.03 1.94 22.69
CA TYR A 927 28.11 3.26 23.32
C TYR A 927 27.05 4.22 22.80
N ASN A 928 26.94 4.34 21.47
CA ASN A 928 25.98 5.24 20.85
C ASN A 928 24.54 4.74 21.07
N GLN A 929 24.32 3.42 21.09
CA GLN A 929 23.04 2.81 21.43
C GLN A 929 22.59 3.17 22.84
N SER A 930 23.43 2.94 23.86
CA SER A 930 23.10 3.26 25.26
C SER A 930 22.90 4.77 25.45
N LYS A 931 23.74 5.59 24.83
CA LYS A 931 23.61 7.06 24.89
C LYS A 931 22.27 7.51 24.30
N ALA A 932 21.93 7.05 23.10
CA ALA A 932 20.69 7.39 22.43
C ALA A 932 19.46 6.94 23.23
N LEU A 933 19.49 5.71 23.78
CA LEU A 933 18.43 5.19 24.63
C LEU A 933 18.19 6.11 25.84
N TYR A 934 19.25 6.42 26.60
CA TYR A 934 19.13 7.24 27.80
C TYR A 934 18.72 8.70 27.49
N GLU A 935 19.20 9.29 26.39
CA GLU A 935 18.80 10.64 25.97
C GLU A 935 17.32 10.70 25.57
N LYS A 936 16.83 9.73 24.79
CA LYS A 936 15.42 9.63 24.40
C LYS A 936 14.51 9.45 25.63
N LEU A 937 14.87 8.53 26.54
CA LEU A 937 14.11 8.29 27.78
C LEU A 937 14.06 9.54 28.68
N LEU A 938 15.17 10.25 28.82
CA LEU A 938 15.24 11.46 29.65
C LEU A 938 14.25 12.53 29.17
N VAL A 939 14.18 12.74 27.85
CA VAL A 939 13.24 13.71 27.26
C VAL A 939 11.79 13.32 27.55
N VAL A 940 11.43 12.04 27.44
CA VAL A 940 10.07 11.57 27.72
C VAL A 940 9.71 11.73 29.19
N PHE A 941 10.59 11.35 30.13
CA PHE A 941 10.29 11.53 31.54
C PHE A 941 10.17 13.00 31.95
N GLN A 942 10.96 13.89 31.35
CA GLN A 942 10.82 15.33 31.57
C GLN A 942 9.49 15.88 31.09
N LYS A 943 9.00 15.42 29.93
CA LYS A 943 7.66 15.77 29.43
C LYS A 943 6.56 15.24 30.33
N ALA A 944 6.63 13.95 30.69
CA ALA A 944 5.68 13.31 31.61
C ALA A 944 5.60 14.06 32.94
N ARG A 945 6.75 14.39 33.53
CA ARG A 945 6.85 15.20 34.75
C ARG A 945 6.15 16.55 34.60
N ARG A 946 6.34 17.24 33.47
CA ARG A 946 5.68 18.52 33.19
C ARG A 946 4.15 18.37 33.14
N TYR A 947 3.64 17.37 32.41
CA TYR A 947 2.19 17.12 32.35
C TYR A 947 1.61 16.77 33.73
N THR A 948 2.30 15.96 34.53
CA THR A 948 1.89 15.67 35.91
C THR A 948 1.84 16.93 36.78
N GLN A 949 2.78 17.88 36.60
CA GLN A 949 2.74 19.17 37.29
C GLN A 949 1.56 20.04 36.86
N GLU A 950 1.22 20.05 35.57
CA GLU A 950 0.06 20.77 35.04
C GLU A 950 -1.24 20.24 35.66
N VAL A 951 -1.43 18.92 35.68
CA VAL A 951 -2.63 18.29 36.28
C VAL A 951 -2.72 18.53 37.79
N LEU A 952 -1.60 18.52 38.52
CA LEU A 952 -1.58 18.83 39.94
C LEU A 952 -2.11 20.25 40.22
N LEU A 953 -1.73 21.23 39.40
CA LEU A 953 -2.24 22.59 39.51
C LEU A 953 -3.75 22.65 39.22
N GLU A 954 -4.22 21.94 38.19
CA GLU A 954 -5.65 21.86 37.85
C GLU A 954 -6.48 21.24 38.99
N ILE A 955 -5.97 20.19 39.64
CA ILE A 955 -6.61 19.57 40.82
C ILE A 955 -6.67 20.55 42.00
N GLU A 956 -5.60 21.32 42.24
CA GLU A 956 -5.57 22.33 43.30
C GLU A 956 -6.60 23.43 43.05
N GLU A 957 -6.71 23.93 41.81
CA GLU A 957 -7.71 24.93 41.43
C GLU A 957 -9.14 24.41 41.66
N ARG A 958 -9.44 23.17 41.22
CA ARG A 958 -10.76 22.54 41.45
C ARG A 958 -11.10 22.40 42.93
N GLY A 959 -10.13 22.00 43.76
CA GLY A 959 -10.32 21.83 45.20
C GLY A 959 -10.52 23.14 45.98
N THR A 960 -10.20 24.30 45.40
CA THR A 960 -10.48 25.62 46.01
C THR A 960 -11.88 26.17 45.68
N HIS A 961 -12.61 25.53 44.77
CA HIS A 961 -13.94 25.96 44.31
C HIS A 961 -15.07 25.01 44.73
N SER A 962 -14.73 23.85 45.29
CA SER A 962 -15.60 22.92 46.02
C SER A 962 -15.65 23.27 47.51
#